data_AF-A0A2M8Y0I7-F1
#
_entry.id   AF-A0A2M8Y0I7-F1
#
_cell.length_a   1.000
_cell.length_b   1.000
_cell.length_c   1.000
_cell.angle_alpha   90.00
_cell.angle_beta   90.00
_cell.angle_gamma   90.00
#
_symmetry.space_group_name_H-M   'P 1'
#
loop_
_entity.id
_entity.type
_entity.pdbx_description
1 polymer ?
#
loop_
_entity_poly.entity_id
_entity_poly.type
_entity_poly.pdbx_seq_one_letter_code
_entity_poly.pdbx_strand_id
1 'polypeptide(L)'
;MASIQIWAQTVTINESSGWLESAFVKWTPVSGAGSYNVYYSGGGETNKKIDTQLIRSYGSYYRADVPGLTAGSYTLTVKPVISGNEGTGTTTGNLTVVAQDRNGFAFDSGRIPGGYKANGTPKDNAVILYVTQNTKNTISMNITGASTNPCVGLQNILYAIKKGQDARPFIIRLIGNITDMSVMEGGDIVIENSNNASSYLTLEGVGTDAVANGWGVRLKSASNIEVSNIGVMNCNSTAGDNIGMQQDNDHIWVHNCDLFYGDAGSDADQIKGDGALDNKSSTYVTLAYNHFWDSGKASLLGLSEGTTTGLYITYHHNWFDHSDSRHPRVRYYSAHIYNNYYDGNSKYGAGSTLGSSLFMEGNFFRNCKYPMLTSKQGTDIFYDSTGTFSGEAGGTIKAFNNTMTGQTRYVPYNATNYPVEFDAIETATRGEVISSSIKSKLGANSYNNFDTNTAFYVKNLVIDQPAVAQTKVVQYAGRVSGGDLKWTFDNAVDDASSLVITAFKSALTNYNTTLVSVQGETTPAGSQTLTSTANNNQTVTSGTAIGSIVFTWGGDATDATVTGLPASGISFVKNTTAKTITITGTPTATVTYSISTTGTAGTPATGSGTITVTASGTQTLTSSANNNQTVTSGTAIGSIVFTWGGNATDATVTGLPASGISFVKNTTAKTITISGTPTATLSYSISTTGAGTPATGSGTITVTTVSSGNEIHNFTTSGKVSSFYTITGNMNSTDGSATYNGLTLTKRLKIESSTTITFTTTAASTLTLVFDPTFSGTIKINNISYTASAGIVSASLSAGANTILKGSVANLFYIETKYNTTLRTAQKTKAAQSTEATNLVLYPNPVTNQLNITPSNQKIESIMIYNMTGTLVKSSSNTESIDVSNLSIGNYLVKVTTDKETFVKTIAKK
;
A
#
# COMPACT_ATOMS: atom_id res chain seq x y z
N MET A 1 31.82 3.62 -47.97
CA MET A 1 30.50 3.59 -47.29
C MET A 1 29.82 2.30 -47.70
N ALA A 2 29.74 1.32 -46.80
CA ALA A 2 29.05 0.07 -47.07
C ALA A 2 27.54 0.30 -46.89
N SER A 3 26.75 0.04 -47.93
CA SER A 3 25.29 0.06 -47.87
C SER A 3 24.81 -1.05 -46.95
N ILE A 4 24.33 -0.69 -45.76
CA ILE A 4 23.61 -1.60 -44.89
C ILE A 4 22.29 -1.92 -45.60
N GLN A 5 22.15 -3.15 -46.11
CA GLN A 5 20.86 -3.68 -46.54
C GLN A 5 19.96 -3.80 -45.30
N ILE A 6 19.03 -2.86 -45.15
CA ILE A 6 17.96 -2.96 -44.16
C ILE A 6 17.00 -4.01 -44.70
N TRP A 7 16.94 -5.19 -44.09
CA TRP A 7 15.88 -6.15 -44.40
C TRP A 7 14.53 -5.47 -44.16
N ALA A 8 13.66 -5.48 -45.18
CA ALA A 8 12.32 -4.92 -45.08
C ALA A 8 11.55 -5.67 -43.97
N GLN A 9 11.42 -5.06 -42.79
CA GLN A 9 10.62 -5.63 -41.72
C GLN A 9 9.15 -5.60 -42.15
N THR A 10 8.58 -6.79 -42.33
CA THR A 10 7.20 -6.97 -42.82
C THR A 10 6.22 -6.96 -41.63
N VAL A 11 5.06 -6.33 -41.79
CA VAL A 11 4.01 -6.34 -40.76
C VAL A 11 3.45 -7.76 -40.63
N THR A 12 3.39 -8.28 -39.41
CA THR A 12 2.75 -9.58 -39.15
C THR A 12 1.36 -9.35 -38.59
N ILE A 13 0.33 -9.69 -39.37
CA ILE A 13 -1.08 -9.61 -38.93
C ILE A 13 -1.38 -10.82 -38.05
N ASN A 14 -1.88 -10.57 -36.84
CA ASN A 14 -2.23 -11.60 -35.86
C ASN A 14 -3.70 -12.02 -35.97
N GLU A 15 -4.58 -11.06 -36.23
CA GLU A 15 -6.03 -11.27 -36.23
C GLU A 15 -6.70 -10.18 -37.09
N SER A 16 -7.79 -10.53 -37.78
CA SER A 16 -8.63 -9.56 -38.48
C SER A 16 -10.01 -10.14 -38.74
N SER A 17 -11.06 -9.33 -38.59
CA SER A 17 -12.42 -9.73 -38.93
C SER A 17 -13.26 -8.52 -39.34
N GLY A 18 -14.30 -8.78 -40.14
CA GLY A 18 -15.43 -7.86 -40.26
C GLY A 18 -16.46 -8.11 -39.15
N TRP A 19 -17.32 -7.12 -38.92
CA TRP A 19 -18.37 -7.12 -37.90
C TRP A 19 -19.59 -6.33 -38.40
N LEU A 20 -20.49 -5.94 -37.49
CA LEU A 20 -21.56 -5.00 -37.76
C LEU A 20 -20.97 -3.62 -38.10
N GLU A 21 -21.10 -3.24 -39.37
CA GLU A 21 -20.71 -1.94 -39.95
C GLU A 21 -19.28 -1.48 -39.62
N SER A 22 -18.42 -2.45 -39.34
CA SER A 22 -17.05 -2.21 -38.93
C SER A 22 -16.16 -3.39 -39.28
N ALA A 23 -14.86 -3.14 -39.36
CA ALA A 23 -13.84 -4.18 -39.49
C ALA A 23 -12.63 -3.83 -38.64
N PHE A 24 -11.88 -4.83 -38.17
CA PHE A 24 -10.67 -4.60 -37.39
C PHE A 24 -9.50 -5.45 -37.87
N VAL A 25 -8.30 -5.00 -37.53
CA VAL A 25 -7.04 -5.74 -37.72
C VAL A 25 -6.13 -5.54 -36.51
N LYS A 26 -5.47 -6.61 -36.07
CA LYS A 26 -4.42 -6.62 -35.06
C LYS A 26 -3.11 -7.10 -35.67
N TRP A 27 -2.00 -6.46 -35.29
CA TRP A 27 -0.67 -6.81 -35.80
C TRP A 27 0.43 -6.64 -34.75
N THR A 28 1.55 -7.32 -34.97
CA THR A 28 2.71 -7.28 -34.09
C THR A 28 3.52 -6.00 -34.36
N PRO A 29 4.04 -5.32 -33.32
CA PRO A 29 4.86 -4.13 -33.51
C PRO A 29 6.10 -4.42 -34.36
N VAL A 30 6.36 -3.58 -35.35
CA VAL A 30 7.55 -3.60 -36.19
C VAL A 30 8.66 -2.78 -35.51
N SER A 31 9.86 -3.34 -35.41
CA SER A 31 10.98 -2.68 -34.74
C SER A 31 11.40 -1.41 -35.48
N GLY A 32 11.48 -0.29 -34.76
CA GLY A 32 11.81 1.03 -35.31
C GLY A 32 10.64 1.77 -35.96
N ALA A 33 9.44 1.19 -36.03
CA ALA A 33 8.24 1.92 -36.47
C ALA A 33 7.82 2.93 -35.38
N GLY A 34 7.73 4.21 -35.75
CA GLY A 34 7.22 5.27 -34.87
C GLY A 34 5.70 5.42 -34.94
N SER A 35 5.09 4.99 -36.04
CA SER A 35 3.64 4.98 -36.25
C SER A 35 3.27 3.99 -37.36
N TYR A 36 1.98 3.85 -37.64
CA TYR A 36 1.43 3.06 -38.72
C TYR A 36 0.40 3.87 -39.51
N ASN A 37 0.31 3.57 -40.80
CA ASN A 37 -0.83 3.97 -41.61
C ASN A 37 -1.66 2.74 -41.92
N VAL A 38 -2.97 2.85 -41.72
CA VAL A 38 -3.93 1.79 -42.03
C VAL A 38 -4.90 2.27 -43.09
N TYR A 39 -5.14 1.42 -44.07
CA TYR A 39 -5.99 1.69 -45.22
C TYR A 39 -7.05 0.61 -45.35
N TYR A 40 -8.24 0.94 -45.83
CA TYR A 40 -9.23 -0.04 -46.25
C TYR A 40 -9.53 0.06 -47.75
N SER A 41 -9.91 -1.07 -48.34
CA SER A 41 -10.47 -1.17 -49.68
C SER A 41 -11.74 -2.01 -49.62
N GLY A 42 -12.79 -1.60 -50.35
CA GLY A 42 -14.13 -2.20 -50.29
C GLY A 42 -15.22 -1.12 -50.24
N GLY A 43 -16.48 -1.48 -50.52
CA GLY A 43 -17.59 -0.52 -50.52
C GLY A 43 -17.46 0.63 -51.53
N GLY A 44 -16.71 0.43 -52.63
CA GLY A 44 -16.40 1.46 -53.63
C GLY A 44 -15.13 2.28 -53.35
N GLU A 45 -14.53 2.12 -52.17
CA GLU A 45 -13.30 2.82 -51.80
C GLU A 45 -12.06 1.97 -52.10
N THR A 46 -10.96 2.62 -52.48
CA THR A 46 -9.65 1.98 -52.73
C THR A 46 -8.57 2.66 -51.89
N ASN A 47 -7.91 1.89 -51.02
CA ASN A 47 -6.87 2.37 -50.12
C ASN A 47 -7.25 3.68 -49.42
N LYS A 48 -8.46 3.73 -48.85
CA LYS A 48 -8.89 4.86 -48.03
C LYS A 48 -8.17 4.79 -46.69
N LYS A 49 -7.36 5.80 -46.41
CA LYS A 49 -6.65 5.93 -45.13
C LYS A 49 -7.64 6.21 -44.01
N ILE A 50 -7.45 5.56 -42.86
CA ILE A 50 -8.27 5.79 -41.65
C ILE A 50 -7.65 6.89 -40.78
N ASP A 51 -8.47 7.41 -39.85
CA ASP A 51 -8.01 8.38 -38.86
C ASP A 51 -6.99 7.76 -37.91
N THR A 52 -5.99 8.54 -37.55
CA THR A 52 -4.86 8.10 -36.71
C THR A 52 -5.32 7.59 -35.35
N GLN A 53 -6.35 8.20 -34.74
CA GLN A 53 -6.90 7.80 -33.43
C GLN A 53 -7.54 6.40 -33.45
N LEU A 54 -7.88 5.90 -34.63
CA LEU A 54 -8.39 4.54 -34.77
C LEU A 54 -7.28 3.48 -34.68
N ILE A 55 -6.01 3.88 -34.60
CA ILE A 55 -4.84 3.01 -34.44
C ILE A 55 -4.36 3.08 -32.99
N ARG A 56 -4.33 1.94 -32.31
CA ARG A 56 -4.09 1.81 -30.86
C ARG A 56 -2.99 0.80 -30.57
N SER A 57 -2.14 1.10 -29.60
CA SER A 57 -1.13 0.17 -29.08
C SER A 57 -1.62 -0.47 -27.79
N TYR A 58 -1.46 -1.78 -27.69
CA TYR A 58 -1.71 -2.59 -26.48
C TYR A 58 -0.38 -3.19 -25.96
N GLY A 59 0.75 -2.55 -26.31
CA GLY A 59 2.10 -2.98 -25.95
C GLY A 59 2.61 -4.13 -26.80
N SER A 60 2.01 -5.31 -26.68
CA SER A 60 2.42 -6.52 -27.41
C SER A 60 1.87 -6.61 -28.84
N TYR A 61 0.81 -5.86 -29.14
CA TYR A 61 0.21 -5.74 -30.47
C TYR A 61 -0.36 -4.33 -30.66
N TYR A 62 -0.59 -3.98 -31.93
CA TYR A 62 -1.42 -2.85 -32.32
C TYR A 62 -2.77 -3.34 -32.84
N ARG A 63 -3.79 -2.50 -32.72
CA ARG A 63 -5.12 -2.74 -33.27
C ARG A 63 -5.62 -1.50 -34.01
N ALA A 64 -6.32 -1.71 -35.10
CA ALA A 64 -7.13 -0.69 -35.77
C ALA A 64 -8.55 -1.19 -35.99
N ASP A 65 -9.53 -0.31 -35.80
CA ASP A 65 -10.95 -0.57 -36.07
C ASP A 65 -11.46 0.50 -37.02
N VAL A 66 -12.24 0.09 -38.02
CA VAL A 66 -12.78 0.94 -39.08
C VAL A 66 -14.31 0.92 -38.99
N PRO A 67 -14.93 1.75 -38.12
CA PRO A 67 -16.38 1.89 -38.04
C PRO A 67 -16.95 2.72 -39.20
N GLY A 68 -18.23 2.52 -39.47
CA GLY A 68 -18.97 3.27 -40.49
C GLY A 68 -18.86 2.70 -41.89
N LEU A 69 -18.73 1.37 -42.01
CA LEU A 69 -18.64 0.66 -43.29
C LEU A 69 -20.01 0.13 -43.72
N THR A 70 -20.29 0.15 -45.02
CA THR A 70 -21.45 -0.56 -45.57
C THR A 70 -21.26 -2.07 -45.45
N ALA A 71 -22.35 -2.85 -45.44
CA ALA A 71 -22.25 -4.30 -45.58
C ALA A 71 -21.54 -4.69 -46.89
N GLY A 72 -20.60 -5.62 -46.84
CA GLY A 72 -19.79 -5.99 -48.00
C GLY A 72 -18.48 -6.68 -47.64
N SER A 73 -17.60 -6.82 -48.63
CA SER A 73 -16.28 -7.42 -48.47
C SER A 73 -15.20 -6.34 -48.48
N TYR A 74 -14.30 -6.39 -47.51
CA TYR A 74 -13.23 -5.41 -47.31
C TYR A 74 -11.87 -6.06 -47.12
N THR A 75 -10.80 -5.31 -47.38
CA THR A 75 -9.43 -5.66 -46.96
C THR A 75 -8.81 -4.49 -46.21
N LEU A 76 -8.04 -4.76 -45.16
CA LEU A 76 -7.27 -3.75 -44.43
C LEU A 76 -5.79 -3.90 -44.75
N THR A 77 -5.11 -2.81 -45.06
CA THR A 77 -3.66 -2.78 -45.32
C THR A 77 -2.96 -1.96 -44.25
N VAL A 78 -2.02 -2.57 -43.54
CA VAL A 78 -1.23 -1.93 -42.48
C VAL A 78 0.19 -1.66 -42.99
N LYS A 79 0.66 -0.43 -42.87
CA LYS A 79 2.00 -0.01 -43.28
C LYS A 79 2.76 0.63 -42.10
N PRO A 80 3.97 0.17 -41.77
CA PRO A 80 4.78 0.78 -40.72
C PRO A 80 5.41 2.09 -41.22
N VAL A 81 5.58 3.07 -40.34
CA VAL A 81 6.25 4.34 -40.64
C VAL A 81 7.53 4.42 -39.80
N ILE A 82 8.68 4.34 -40.47
CA ILE A 82 10.01 4.33 -39.84
C ILE A 82 10.73 5.61 -40.21
N SER A 83 11.13 6.40 -39.20
CA SER A 83 11.77 7.71 -39.39
C SER A 83 11.00 8.63 -40.36
N GLY A 84 9.66 8.60 -40.25
CA GLY A 84 8.75 9.40 -41.09
C GLY A 84 8.46 8.83 -42.48
N ASN A 85 9.11 7.75 -42.89
CA ASN A 85 8.90 7.13 -44.19
C ASN A 85 7.96 5.93 -44.08
N GLU A 86 6.90 5.90 -44.90
CA GLU A 86 5.99 4.76 -45.01
C GLU A 86 6.68 3.58 -45.71
N GLY A 87 6.73 2.44 -45.01
CA GLY A 87 7.30 1.19 -45.51
C GLY A 87 6.33 0.34 -46.32
N THR A 88 6.79 -0.86 -46.69
CA THR A 88 5.93 -1.88 -47.32
C THR A 88 4.91 -2.40 -46.30
N GLY A 89 3.65 -2.52 -46.71
CA GLY A 89 2.57 -2.99 -45.85
C GLY A 89 2.18 -4.44 -46.08
N THR A 90 1.29 -4.89 -45.21
CA THR A 90 0.65 -6.20 -45.30
C THR A 90 -0.86 -6.00 -45.32
N THR A 91 -1.53 -6.72 -46.23
CA THR A 91 -2.98 -6.66 -46.43
C THR A 91 -3.63 -7.92 -45.84
N THR A 92 -4.76 -7.75 -45.15
CA THR A 92 -5.57 -8.87 -44.65
C THR A 92 -6.16 -9.69 -45.82
N GLY A 93 -6.69 -10.87 -45.52
CA GLY A 93 -7.69 -11.49 -46.38
C GLY A 93 -8.99 -10.66 -46.45
N ASN A 94 -9.97 -11.16 -47.22
CA ASN A 94 -11.29 -10.54 -47.29
C ASN A 94 -12.02 -10.65 -45.94
N LEU A 95 -12.54 -9.52 -45.48
CA LEU A 95 -13.30 -9.34 -44.24
C LEU A 95 -14.75 -9.07 -44.59
N THR A 96 -15.68 -9.87 -44.06
CA THR A 96 -17.12 -9.70 -44.30
C THR A 96 -17.73 -8.77 -43.26
N VAL A 97 -18.18 -7.60 -43.71
CA VAL A 97 -18.93 -6.62 -42.91
C VAL A 97 -20.42 -6.86 -43.15
N VAL A 98 -21.21 -6.84 -42.08
CA VAL A 98 -22.67 -6.99 -42.11
C VAL A 98 -23.36 -5.71 -41.64
N ALA A 99 -24.60 -5.48 -42.06
CA ALA A 99 -25.35 -4.28 -41.69
C ALA A 99 -25.89 -4.39 -40.25
N GLN A 100 -26.04 -3.25 -39.59
CA GLN A 100 -26.84 -3.16 -38.37
C GLN A 100 -28.32 -3.35 -38.68
N ASP A 101 -29.03 -3.97 -37.75
CA ASP A 101 -30.49 -4.17 -37.83
C ASP A 101 -31.22 -2.89 -37.42
N ARG A 102 -31.67 -2.11 -38.41
CA ARG A 102 -32.41 -0.85 -38.22
C ARG A 102 -33.92 -1.05 -38.22
N ASN A 103 -34.42 -2.07 -37.53
CA ASN A 103 -35.84 -2.26 -37.28
C ASN A 103 -36.26 -1.65 -35.93
N GLY A 104 -37.52 -1.24 -35.80
CA GLY A 104 -38.02 -0.68 -34.55
C GLY A 104 -38.61 0.72 -34.67
N PHE A 105 -39.24 1.18 -33.59
CA PHE A 105 -39.92 2.48 -33.57
C PHE A 105 -38.96 3.67 -33.65
N ALA A 106 -37.67 3.53 -33.34
CA ALA A 106 -36.69 4.60 -33.56
C ALA A 106 -36.53 5.03 -35.03
N PHE A 107 -36.97 4.18 -35.96
CA PHE A 107 -36.88 4.41 -37.40
C PHE A 107 -38.22 4.75 -38.04
N ASP A 108 -39.24 5.03 -37.22
CA ASP A 108 -40.55 5.43 -37.71
C ASP A 108 -40.44 6.64 -38.64
N SER A 109 -41.35 6.71 -39.61
CA SER A 109 -41.40 7.80 -40.60
C SER A 109 -40.10 8.01 -41.40
N GLY A 110 -39.25 6.97 -41.50
CA GLY A 110 -38.00 7.00 -42.25
C GLY A 110 -36.85 7.74 -41.55
N ARG A 111 -36.98 8.04 -40.25
CA ARG A 111 -35.92 8.66 -39.44
C ARG A 111 -34.77 7.68 -39.27
N ILE A 112 -33.54 8.19 -39.28
CA ILE A 112 -32.32 7.42 -38.99
C ILE A 112 -31.58 8.18 -37.88
N PRO A 113 -31.76 7.78 -36.61
CA PRO A 113 -31.06 8.38 -35.46
C PRO A 113 -29.54 8.34 -35.63
N GLY A 114 -28.85 9.26 -34.95
CA GLY A 114 -27.40 9.32 -34.97
C GLY A 114 -26.78 9.94 -36.23
N GLY A 115 -25.46 10.02 -36.24
CA GLY A 115 -24.64 10.60 -37.31
C GLY A 115 -24.43 9.70 -38.53
N TYR A 116 -25.08 8.54 -38.60
CA TYR A 116 -24.94 7.57 -39.69
C TYR A 116 -26.13 7.55 -40.66
N LYS A 117 -25.89 7.10 -41.89
CA LYS A 117 -26.89 6.82 -42.92
C LYS A 117 -27.50 5.43 -42.69
N ALA A 118 -28.61 5.13 -43.36
CA ALA A 118 -29.27 3.83 -43.27
C ALA A 118 -28.39 2.64 -43.72
N ASN A 119 -27.34 2.91 -44.50
CA ASN A 119 -26.38 1.91 -44.97
C ASN A 119 -25.13 1.76 -44.05
N GLY A 120 -25.08 2.47 -42.92
CA GLY A 120 -23.97 2.43 -41.97
C GLY A 120 -22.83 3.43 -42.22
N THR A 121 -22.81 4.15 -43.35
CA THR A 121 -21.77 5.17 -43.59
C THR A 121 -22.09 6.48 -42.87
N PRO A 122 -21.10 7.29 -42.47
CA PRO A 122 -21.35 8.61 -41.88
C PRO A 122 -22.24 9.49 -42.78
N LYS A 123 -23.12 10.29 -42.18
CA LYS A 123 -23.91 11.30 -42.90
C LYS A 123 -22.99 12.36 -43.52
N ASP A 124 -23.49 13.03 -44.55
CA ASP A 124 -22.72 14.09 -45.21
C ASP A 124 -22.44 15.22 -44.22
N ASN A 125 -21.22 15.75 -44.25
CA ASN A 125 -20.73 16.75 -43.31
C ASN A 125 -20.74 16.31 -41.83
N ALA A 126 -20.80 15.00 -41.55
CA ALA A 126 -20.67 14.49 -40.19
C ALA A 126 -19.32 14.89 -39.59
N VAL A 127 -19.37 15.34 -38.35
CA VAL A 127 -18.21 15.75 -37.57
C VAL A 127 -17.87 14.62 -36.60
N ILE A 128 -16.65 14.10 -36.70
CA ILE A 128 -16.18 12.98 -35.86
C ILE A 128 -15.23 13.53 -34.80
N LEU A 129 -15.54 13.25 -33.53
CA LEU A 129 -14.69 13.56 -32.38
C LEU A 129 -14.18 12.27 -31.75
N TYR A 130 -12.91 12.24 -31.38
CA TYR A 130 -12.31 11.14 -30.63
C TYR A 130 -12.06 11.56 -29.19
N VAL A 131 -12.62 10.81 -28.25
CA VAL A 131 -12.53 11.06 -26.82
C VAL A 131 -11.83 9.88 -26.17
N THR A 132 -10.74 10.17 -25.49
CA THR A 132 -9.91 9.19 -24.79
C THR A 132 -9.74 9.62 -23.35
N GLN A 133 -9.22 8.73 -22.50
CA GLN A 133 -8.96 9.09 -21.11
C GLN A 133 -8.05 10.33 -20.99
N ASN A 134 -7.11 10.49 -21.92
CA ASN A 134 -6.15 11.59 -21.97
C ASN A 134 -6.76 12.91 -22.47
N THR A 135 -7.79 12.82 -23.31
CA THR A 135 -8.34 13.98 -24.03
C THR A 135 -9.71 14.41 -23.54
N LYS A 136 -10.41 13.60 -22.72
CA LYS A 136 -11.79 13.87 -22.24
C LYS A 136 -12.04 15.29 -21.71
N ASN A 137 -11.03 15.91 -21.10
CA ASN A 137 -11.11 17.26 -20.53
C ASN A 137 -10.53 18.36 -21.43
N THR A 138 -9.85 18.01 -22.52
CA THR A 138 -9.10 18.94 -23.39
C THR A 138 -9.56 18.93 -24.85
N ILE A 139 -10.35 17.95 -25.27
CA ILE A 139 -10.97 17.96 -26.60
C ILE A 139 -11.70 19.30 -26.80
N SER A 140 -11.62 19.85 -28.00
CA SER A 140 -12.23 21.14 -28.26
C SER A 140 -12.78 21.28 -29.66
N MET A 141 -13.83 22.08 -29.80
CA MET A 141 -14.55 22.26 -31.05
C MET A 141 -15.27 23.59 -31.11
N ASN A 142 -15.33 24.18 -32.31
CA ASN A 142 -16.26 25.26 -32.58
C ASN A 142 -17.66 24.72 -32.86
N ILE A 143 -18.64 25.16 -32.07
CA ILE A 143 -20.06 24.85 -32.24
C ILE A 143 -20.83 26.11 -32.62
N THR A 144 -21.67 26.02 -33.64
CA THR A 144 -22.52 27.12 -34.09
C THR A 144 -23.53 27.48 -33.00
N GLY A 145 -23.60 28.76 -32.63
CA GLY A 145 -24.47 29.22 -31.54
C GLY A 145 -23.90 29.08 -30.13
N ALA A 146 -22.70 28.51 -29.97
CA ALA A 146 -22.02 28.46 -28.67
C ALA A 146 -21.78 29.87 -28.10
N SER A 147 -21.85 30.01 -26.76
CA SER A 147 -21.58 31.29 -26.10
C SER A 147 -20.10 31.68 -26.20
N THR A 148 -19.23 30.67 -26.20
CA THR A 148 -17.78 30.79 -26.30
C THR A 148 -17.28 29.68 -27.21
N ASN A 149 -16.34 30.02 -28.09
CA ASN A 149 -15.65 29.07 -28.94
C ASN A 149 -14.13 29.22 -28.81
N PRO A 150 -13.35 28.12 -28.88
CA PRO A 150 -13.83 26.74 -28.94
C PRO A 150 -14.44 26.28 -27.60
N CYS A 151 -15.46 25.42 -27.66
CA CYS A 151 -15.94 24.69 -26.50
C CYS A 151 -14.87 23.65 -26.12
N VAL A 152 -14.50 23.54 -24.83
CA VAL A 152 -13.44 22.63 -24.36
C VAL A 152 -14.03 21.63 -23.36
N GLY A 153 -13.76 20.34 -23.56
CA GLY A 153 -14.32 19.21 -22.81
C GLY A 153 -15.65 18.70 -23.38
N LEU A 154 -15.91 17.39 -23.24
CA LEU A 154 -17.07 16.73 -23.85
C LEU A 154 -18.40 17.36 -23.42
N GLN A 155 -18.65 17.49 -22.12
CA GLN A 155 -19.93 18.01 -21.65
C GLN A 155 -20.17 19.47 -22.06
N ASN A 156 -19.12 20.30 -22.15
CA ASN A 156 -19.25 21.68 -22.64
C ASN A 156 -19.61 21.74 -24.12
N ILE A 157 -19.08 20.81 -24.93
CA ILE A 157 -19.47 20.67 -26.35
C ILE A 157 -20.94 20.25 -26.44
N LEU A 158 -21.38 19.29 -25.62
CA LEU A 158 -22.79 18.86 -25.56
C LEU A 158 -23.72 20.00 -25.11
N TYR A 159 -23.31 20.84 -24.14
CA TYR A 159 -24.05 22.04 -23.76
C TYR A 159 -24.17 23.06 -24.89
N ALA A 160 -23.18 23.15 -25.78
CA ALA A 160 -23.28 23.99 -26.96
C ALA A 160 -24.21 23.39 -28.02
N ILE A 161 -24.14 22.08 -28.25
CA ILE A 161 -25.05 21.34 -29.17
C ILE A 161 -26.50 21.45 -28.71
N LYS A 162 -26.74 21.37 -27.39
CA LYS A 162 -28.05 21.56 -26.75
C LYS A 162 -28.78 22.80 -27.23
N LYS A 163 -28.07 23.88 -27.57
CA LYS A 163 -28.69 25.11 -28.07
C LYS A 163 -29.43 24.93 -29.40
N GLY A 164 -29.25 23.81 -30.10
CA GLY A 164 -30.01 23.43 -31.29
C GLY A 164 -29.71 24.25 -32.54
N GLN A 165 -28.62 25.05 -32.55
CA GLN A 165 -28.26 25.94 -33.66
C GLN A 165 -27.24 25.32 -34.63
N ASP A 166 -26.59 24.23 -34.25
CA ASP A 166 -25.66 23.49 -35.11
C ASP A 166 -26.35 22.24 -35.66
N ALA A 167 -26.55 22.22 -36.98
CA ALA A 167 -27.27 21.15 -37.68
C ALA A 167 -26.34 20.08 -38.27
N ARG A 168 -25.01 20.19 -38.05
CA ARG A 168 -24.09 19.13 -38.49
C ARG A 168 -24.40 17.83 -37.74
N PRO A 169 -24.31 16.66 -38.39
CA PRO A 169 -24.34 15.39 -37.67
C PRO A 169 -23.07 15.24 -36.84
N PHE A 170 -23.19 14.79 -35.59
CA PHE A 170 -22.06 14.55 -34.70
C PHE A 170 -21.87 13.06 -34.45
N ILE A 171 -20.63 12.59 -34.51
CA ILE A 171 -20.23 11.23 -34.10
C ILE A 171 -19.12 11.39 -33.08
N ILE A 172 -19.38 10.95 -31.85
CA ILE A 172 -18.45 11.05 -30.72
C ILE A 172 -17.98 9.64 -30.38
N ARG A 173 -16.69 9.38 -30.61
CA ARG A 173 -16.05 8.07 -30.45
C ARG A 173 -15.28 8.01 -29.14
N LEU A 174 -15.70 7.14 -28.23
CA LEU A 174 -14.97 6.82 -27.00
C LEU A 174 -13.92 5.75 -27.30
N ILE A 175 -12.70 5.94 -26.78
CA ILE A 175 -11.59 4.99 -26.92
C ILE A 175 -10.96 4.69 -25.56
N GLY A 176 -11.00 3.41 -25.18
CA GLY A 176 -10.45 2.91 -23.91
C GLY A 176 -11.34 3.18 -22.71
N ASN A 177 -10.75 3.10 -21.51
CA ASN A 177 -11.43 3.28 -20.24
C ASN A 177 -11.56 4.76 -19.86
N ILE A 178 -12.75 5.34 -20.04
CA ILE A 178 -13.03 6.75 -19.77
C ILE A 178 -13.63 6.89 -18.37
N THR A 179 -12.88 7.45 -17.44
CA THR A 179 -13.39 7.79 -16.10
C THR A 179 -14.01 9.18 -16.05
N ASP A 180 -14.55 9.60 -14.90
CA ASP A 180 -15.17 10.91 -14.68
C ASP A 180 -14.42 12.09 -15.30
N MET A 181 -15.19 13.02 -15.85
CA MET A 181 -14.72 14.23 -16.51
C MET A 181 -14.83 15.44 -15.57
N SER A 182 -14.10 16.51 -15.89
CA SER A 182 -14.12 17.73 -15.08
C SER A 182 -15.47 18.46 -15.09
N VAL A 183 -16.29 18.24 -16.11
CA VAL A 183 -17.63 18.83 -16.25
C VAL A 183 -18.61 17.71 -16.57
N MET A 184 -19.59 17.54 -15.70
CA MET A 184 -20.63 16.51 -15.77
C MET A 184 -21.90 17.03 -15.07
N GLU A 185 -23.07 16.52 -15.42
CA GLU A 185 -24.33 16.90 -14.77
C GLU A 185 -24.79 15.76 -13.85
N GLY A 186 -24.69 15.98 -12.54
CA GLY A 186 -25.06 14.97 -11.56
C GLY A 186 -24.21 13.70 -11.60
N GLY A 187 -23.04 13.74 -12.24
CA GLY A 187 -22.16 12.58 -12.48
C GLY A 187 -22.39 11.88 -13.82
N ASP A 188 -23.35 12.32 -14.64
CA ASP A 188 -23.60 11.76 -15.97
C ASP A 188 -23.02 12.63 -17.09
N ILE A 189 -22.82 12.01 -18.25
CA ILE A 189 -22.77 12.72 -19.52
C ILE A 189 -24.19 12.89 -20.04
N VAL A 190 -24.59 14.15 -20.18
CA VAL A 190 -25.94 14.53 -20.59
C VAL A 190 -25.95 15.00 -22.03
N ILE A 191 -26.77 14.34 -22.85
CA ILE A 191 -27.00 14.69 -24.25
C ILE A 191 -28.40 15.30 -24.36
N GLU A 192 -28.45 16.52 -24.86
CA GLU A 192 -29.68 17.25 -25.19
C GLU A 192 -29.45 17.96 -26.53
N ASN A 193 -30.48 18.09 -27.36
CA ASN A 193 -30.42 18.89 -28.59
C ASN A 193 -31.67 19.77 -28.79
N SER A 194 -32.36 20.09 -27.70
CA SER A 194 -33.61 20.87 -27.68
C SER A 194 -34.69 20.29 -28.59
N ASN A 195 -34.80 18.95 -28.65
CA ASN A 195 -35.71 18.21 -29.52
C ASN A 195 -35.63 18.64 -31.00
N ASN A 196 -34.44 19.05 -31.44
CA ASN A 196 -34.25 19.47 -32.81
C ASN A 196 -34.15 18.25 -33.74
N ALA A 197 -35.24 17.98 -34.46
CA ALA A 197 -35.34 16.92 -35.46
C ALA A 197 -34.32 17.02 -36.63
N SER A 198 -33.63 18.16 -36.79
CA SER A 198 -32.56 18.35 -37.78
C SER A 198 -31.16 18.17 -37.19
N SER A 199 -31.04 17.95 -35.88
CA SER A 199 -29.79 17.64 -35.20
C SER A 199 -29.67 16.13 -35.01
N TYR A 200 -28.46 15.61 -35.15
CA TYR A 200 -28.15 14.18 -35.10
C TYR A 200 -26.88 13.97 -34.29
N LEU A 201 -26.89 13.04 -33.35
CA LEU A 201 -25.72 12.75 -32.53
C LEU A 201 -25.60 11.24 -32.24
N THR A 202 -24.43 10.70 -32.53
CA THR A 202 -24.02 9.36 -32.08
C THR A 202 -22.98 9.49 -30.98
N LEU A 203 -23.16 8.79 -29.86
CA LEU A 203 -22.11 8.50 -28.89
C LEU A 203 -21.78 7.00 -29.00
N GLU A 204 -20.62 6.69 -29.56
CA GLU A 204 -20.21 5.30 -29.80
C GLU A 204 -18.85 4.97 -29.17
N GLY A 205 -18.63 3.71 -28.83
CA GLY A 205 -17.31 3.21 -28.48
C GLY A 205 -16.56 2.66 -29.70
N VAL A 206 -15.22 2.68 -29.65
CA VAL A 206 -14.37 2.05 -30.66
C VAL A 206 -13.71 0.81 -30.09
N GLY A 207 -13.80 -0.30 -30.82
CA GLY A 207 -13.18 -1.57 -30.45
C GLY A 207 -13.94 -2.29 -29.34
N THR A 208 -13.21 -3.06 -28.54
CA THR A 208 -13.76 -3.94 -27.48
C THR A 208 -13.69 -3.34 -26.09
N ASP A 209 -12.94 -2.25 -25.89
CA ASP A 209 -12.50 -1.75 -24.59
C ASP A 209 -12.90 -0.28 -24.32
N ALA A 210 -13.81 0.27 -25.14
CA ALA A 210 -14.43 1.56 -24.89
C ALA A 210 -15.42 1.44 -23.72
N VAL A 211 -15.14 2.15 -22.62
CA VAL A 211 -15.90 2.06 -21.37
C VAL A 211 -16.19 3.44 -20.80
N ALA A 212 -17.45 3.66 -20.40
CA ALA A 212 -17.87 4.69 -19.45
C ALA A 212 -17.78 4.09 -18.03
N ASN A 213 -16.79 4.52 -17.25
CA ASN A 213 -16.47 3.95 -15.94
C ASN A 213 -16.64 5.00 -14.84
N GLY A 214 -17.59 4.77 -13.94
CA GLY A 214 -17.97 5.75 -12.93
C GLY A 214 -19.25 6.51 -13.28
N TRP A 215 -19.66 6.54 -14.54
CA TRP A 215 -20.72 7.44 -15.02
C TRP A 215 -21.64 6.81 -16.05
N GLY A 216 -22.85 7.37 -16.17
CA GLY A 216 -23.87 6.96 -17.13
C GLY A 216 -24.14 8.00 -18.23
N VAL A 217 -24.95 7.61 -19.21
CA VAL A 217 -25.41 8.46 -20.30
C VAL A 217 -26.86 8.84 -20.07
N ARG A 218 -27.16 10.14 -20.01
CA ARG A 218 -28.51 10.63 -19.77
C ARG A 218 -29.01 11.47 -20.94
N LEU A 219 -30.16 11.09 -21.51
CA LEU A 219 -30.81 11.79 -22.61
C LEU A 219 -32.01 12.59 -22.13
N LYS A 220 -32.08 13.86 -22.51
CA LYS A 220 -33.17 14.78 -22.14
C LYS A 220 -33.45 15.74 -23.29
N SER A 221 -34.71 15.94 -23.62
CA SER A 221 -35.15 16.81 -24.72
C SER A 221 -34.27 16.59 -25.95
N ALA A 222 -34.09 15.32 -26.31
CA ALA A 222 -33.22 14.89 -27.38
C ALA A 222 -33.99 14.17 -28.49
N SER A 223 -33.65 14.51 -29.74
CA SER A 223 -34.17 13.88 -30.95
C SER A 223 -33.03 13.27 -31.77
N ASN A 224 -33.25 12.13 -32.44
CA ASN A 224 -32.26 11.47 -33.32
C ASN A 224 -30.92 11.12 -32.65
N ILE A 225 -30.96 10.48 -31.47
CA ILE A 225 -29.75 10.08 -30.77
C ILE A 225 -29.47 8.59 -30.99
N GLU A 226 -28.21 8.27 -31.23
CA GLU A 226 -27.68 6.92 -31.23
C GLU A 226 -26.65 6.76 -30.11
N VAL A 227 -26.76 5.69 -29.33
CA VAL A 227 -25.74 5.31 -28.34
C VAL A 227 -25.35 3.87 -28.59
N SER A 228 -24.07 3.60 -28.87
CA SER A 228 -23.68 2.26 -29.30
C SER A 228 -22.27 1.82 -28.93
N ASN A 229 -22.06 0.50 -28.89
CA ASN A 229 -20.73 -0.10 -28.69
C ASN A 229 -19.96 0.44 -27.46
N ILE A 230 -20.65 0.79 -26.37
CA ILE A 230 -20.03 1.23 -25.11
C ILE A 230 -20.30 0.23 -23.99
N GLY A 231 -19.30 0.04 -23.11
CA GLY A 231 -19.49 -0.65 -21.84
C GLY A 231 -19.73 0.38 -20.76
N VAL A 232 -20.77 0.23 -19.95
CA VAL A 232 -21.04 1.12 -18.82
C VAL A 232 -20.91 0.33 -17.53
N MET A 233 -20.05 0.78 -16.62
CA MET A 233 -19.77 0.08 -15.36
C MET A 233 -19.48 1.04 -14.21
N ASN A 234 -19.70 0.58 -12.98
CA ASN A 234 -19.49 1.34 -11.75
C ASN A 234 -20.18 2.72 -11.78
N CYS A 235 -21.33 2.83 -12.46
CA CYS A 235 -22.07 4.08 -12.52
C CYS A 235 -22.44 4.53 -11.10
N ASN A 236 -21.96 5.71 -10.71
CA ASN A 236 -22.15 6.29 -9.38
C ASN A 236 -22.90 7.64 -9.44
N SER A 237 -23.48 7.95 -10.60
CA SER A 237 -24.18 9.21 -10.82
C SER A 237 -25.45 9.29 -9.97
N THR A 238 -25.94 10.52 -9.79
CA THR A 238 -27.16 10.78 -9.01
C THR A 238 -28.41 10.24 -9.68
N ALA A 239 -28.41 10.07 -11.01
CA ALA A 239 -29.47 9.36 -11.71
C ALA A 239 -29.38 7.84 -11.50
N GLY A 240 -28.17 7.31 -11.33
CA GLY A 240 -27.90 5.88 -11.09
C GLY A 240 -28.08 4.98 -12.33
N ASP A 241 -28.65 5.51 -13.42
CA ASP A 241 -28.90 4.77 -14.64
C ASP A 241 -27.58 4.52 -15.41
N ASN A 242 -27.34 3.33 -16.00
CA ASN A 242 -26.22 3.20 -16.96
C ASN A 242 -26.49 4.07 -18.19
N ILE A 243 -27.67 3.91 -18.79
CA ILE A 243 -28.15 4.75 -19.90
C ILE A 243 -29.64 5.05 -19.64
N GLY A 244 -29.99 6.33 -19.52
CA GLY A 244 -31.34 6.77 -19.18
C GLY A 244 -31.92 7.78 -20.15
N MET A 245 -33.03 7.43 -20.83
CA MET A 245 -33.88 8.39 -21.54
C MET A 245 -34.85 8.98 -20.53
N GLN A 246 -34.57 10.16 -19.98
CA GLN A 246 -35.27 10.62 -18.78
C GLN A 246 -36.41 11.63 -19.01
N GLN A 247 -36.33 12.47 -20.04
CA GLN A 247 -37.29 13.55 -20.25
C GLN A 247 -37.48 13.85 -21.74
N ASP A 248 -38.69 13.63 -22.28
CA ASP A 248 -39.17 14.18 -23.56
C ASP A 248 -38.23 13.93 -24.74
N ASN A 249 -37.81 12.68 -24.95
CA ASN A 249 -36.96 12.29 -26.08
C ASN A 249 -37.76 11.61 -27.20
N ASP A 250 -37.30 11.72 -28.45
CA ASP A 250 -37.87 11.04 -29.61
C ASP A 250 -36.83 10.48 -30.59
N HIS A 251 -37.13 9.35 -31.24
CA HIS A 251 -36.25 8.71 -32.23
C HIS A 251 -34.85 8.41 -31.66
N ILE A 252 -34.82 7.53 -30.66
CA ILE A 252 -33.60 7.14 -29.94
C ILE A 252 -33.26 5.68 -30.21
N TRP A 253 -32.01 5.41 -30.56
CA TRP A 253 -31.50 4.06 -30.76
C TRP A 253 -30.33 3.77 -29.83
N VAL A 254 -30.51 2.81 -28.92
CA VAL A 254 -29.42 2.34 -28.04
C VAL A 254 -29.12 0.89 -28.38
N HIS A 255 -27.91 0.59 -28.84
CA HIS A 255 -27.58 -0.75 -29.30
C HIS A 255 -26.13 -1.19 -29.14
N ASN A 256 -25.93 -2.51 -29.03
CA ASN A 256 -24.58 -3.09 -28.87
C ASN A 256 -23.84 -2.55 -27.63
N CYS A 257 -24.55 -2.18 -26.56
CA CYS A 257 -23.94 -1.74 -25.31
C CYS A 257 -23.83 -2.88 -24.29
N ASP A 258 -22.73 -2.93 -23.55
CA ASP A 258 -22.59 -3.78 -22.36
C ASP A 258 -23.00 -2.98 -21.11
N LEU A 259 -23.97 -3.47 -20.37
CA LEU A 259 -24.52 -2.83 -19.19
C LEU A 259 -24.17 -3.66 -17.96
N PHE A 260 -23.16 -3.20 -17.22
CA PHE A 260 -22.65 -3.85 -16.02
C PHE A 260 -23.18 -3.17 -14.75
N TYR A 261 -22.85 -3.75 -13.59
CA TYR A 261 -23.23 -3.20 -12.29
C TYR A 261 -22.92 -1.71 -12.13
N GLY A 262 -23.90 -0.98 -11.59
CA GLY A 262 -23.69 0.32 -10.97
C GLY A 262 -23.14 0.20 -9.56
N ASP A 263 -23.00 1.34 -8.89
CA ASP A 263 -22.80 1.37 -7.44
C ASP A 263 -24.12 1.17 -6.71
N ALA A 264 -24.04 0.59 -5.51
CA ALA A 264 -25.22 0.26 -4.74
C ALA A 264 -26.01 1.52 -4.39
N GLY A 265 -27.30 1.54 -4.72
CA GLY A 265 -28.21 2.60 -4.33
C GLY A 265 -28.70 2.47 -2.88
N SER A 266 -29.64 3.33 -2.48
CA SER A 266 -30.21 3.32 -1.14
C SER A 266 -31.25 2.23 -0.91
N ASP A 267 -31.92 1.79 -1.99
CA ASP A 267 -32.98 0.79 -1.89
C ASP A 267 -32.39 -0.63 -1.90
N ALA A 268 -33.04 -1.56 -1.19
CA ALA A 268 -32.56 -2.94 -1.06
C ALA A 268 -32.46 -3.68 -2.42
N ASP A 269 -33.23 -3.27 -3.42
CA ASP A 269 -33.20 -3.82 -4.76
C ASP A 269 -32.21 -3.10 -5.70
N GLN A 270 -31.41 -2.16 -5.18
CA GLN A 270 -30.36 -1.42 -5.90
C GLN A 270 -28.94 -1.90 -5.58
N ILE A 271 -28.78 -3.09 -5.00
CA ILE A 271 -27.48 -3.65 -4.62
C ILE A 271 -26.52 -3.87 -5.81
N LYS A 272 -27.06 -3.92 -7.05
CA LYS A 272 -26.32 -4.06 -8.31
C LYS A 272 -26.33 -2.77 -9.16
N GLY A 273 -26.73 -1.63 -8.59
CA GLY A 273 -27.07 -0.39 -9.32
C GLY A 273 -28.57 -0.10 -9.33
N ASP A 274 -28.97 1.10 -9.77
CA ASP A 274 -30.38 1.39 -10.06
C ASP A 274 -30.78 0.82 -11.44
N GLY A 275 -31.30 1.63 -12.38
CA GLY A 275 -31.67 1.15 -13.71
C GLY A 275 -30.45 0.91 -14.60
N ALA A 276 -30.44 -0.15 -15.40
CA ALA A 276 -29.42 -0.27 -16.44
C ALA A 276 -29.79 0.58 -17.67
N LEU A 277 -30.92 0.26 -18.33
CA LEU A 277 -31.40 0.96 -19.52
C LEU A 277 -32.83 1.43 -19.34
N ASP A 278 -33.00 2.61 -18.76
CA ASP A 278 -34.30 3.15 -18.37
C ASP A 278 -34.87 4.12 -19.43
N ASN A 279 -36.17 4.04 -19.69
CA ASN A 279 -36.91 4.92 -20.58
C ASN A 279 -38.12 5.54 -19.88
N LYS A 280 -38.10 6.86 -19.71
CA LYS A 280 -39.05 7.66 -18.95
C LYS A 280 -39.48 8.83 -19.85
N SER A 281 -40.79 9.03 -20.04
CA SER A 281 -41.36 10.14 -20.80
C SER A 281 -40.75 10.33 -22.20
N SER A 282 -40.47 9.25 -22.94
CA SER A 282 -39.75 9.29 -24.22
C SER A 282 -40.38 8.29 -25.20
N THR A 283 -40.50 8.61 -26.49
CA THR A 283 -41.21 7.77 -27.47
C THR A 283 -40.39 7.54 -28.74
N TYR A 284 -40.82 6.63 -29.61
CA TYR A 284 -40.07 6.20 -30.79
C TYR A 284 -38.66 5.75 -30.44
N VAL A 285 -38.57 4.76 -29.54
CA VAL A 285 -37.29 4.25 -29.04
C VAL A 285 -37.08 2.81 -29.50
N THR A 286 -35.84 2.46 -29.84
CA THR A 286 -35.40 1.09 -30.13
C THR A 286 -34.20 0.78 -29.25
N LEU A 287 -34.29 -0.30 -28.48
CA LEU A 287 -33.23 -0.81 -27.63
C LEU A 287 -32.86 -2.20 -28.14
N ALA A 288 -31.70 -2.33 -28.78
CA ALA A 288 -31.39 -3.51 -29.58
C ALA A 288 -29.99 -4.08 -29.32
N TYR A 289 -29.80 -5.39 -29.33
CA TYR A 289 -28.46 -5.98 -29.21
C TYR A 289 -27.67 -5.49 -27.98
N ASN A 290 -28.33 -5.09 -26.89
CA ASN A 290 -27.63 -4.73 -25.64
C ASN A 290 -27.44 -5.98 -24.77
N HIS A 291 -26.35 -6.04 -24.03
CA HIS A 291 -26.05 -7.13 -23.11
C HIS A 291 -26.13 -6.61 -21.66
N PHE A 292 -27.13 -7.08 -20.93
CA PHE A 292 -27.32 -6.81 -19.52
C PHE A 292 -26.59 -7.88 -18.72
N TRP A 293 -25.46 -7.50 -18.12
CA TRP A 293 -24.61 -8.40 -17.35
C TRP A 293 -25.05 -8.43 -15.90
N ASP A 294 -25.83 -9.44 -15.54
CA ASP A 294 -26.34 -9.67 -14.19
C ASP A 294 -27.01 -8.43 -13.56
N SER A 295 -27.66 -7.59 -14.37
CA SER A 295 -28.25 -6.34 -13.90
C SER A 295 -29.40 -6.59 -12.91
N GLY A 296 -29.44 -5.87 -11.79
CA GLY A 296 -30.53 -6.00 -10.81
C GLY A 296 -31.89 -5.47 -11.34
N LYS A 297 -31.87 -4.28 -11.95
CA LYS A 297 -33.02 -3.65 -12.60
C LYS A 297 -32.65 -3.34 -14.04
N ALA A 298 -32.94 -4.25 -14.96
CA ALA A 298 -32.46 -4.12 -16.33
C ALA A 298 -33.08 -2.92 -17.07
N SER A 299 -34.41 -2.78 -17.12
CA SER A 299 -35.05 -1.70 -17.86
C SER A 299 -36.44 -1.35 -17.33
N LEU A 300 -36.55 -0.15 -16.75
CA LEU A 300 -37.83 0.48 -16.48
C LEU A 300 -38.34 1.23 -17.71
N LEU A 301 -39.58 0.99 -18.08
CA LEU A 301 -40.29 1.71 -19.12
C LEU A 301 -41.52 2.40 -18.53
N GLY A 302 -41.45 3.72 -18.47
CA GLY A 302 -42.50 4.59 -17.96
C GLY A 302 -42.52 4.76 -16.44
N LEU A 303 -42.93 5.95 -16.03
CA LEU A 303 -43.07 6.36 -14.62
C LEU A 303 -44.41 7.06 -14.38
N SER A 304 -44.66 8.17 -15.08
CA SER A 304 -45.77 9.08 -14.79
C SER A 304 -46.31 9.74 -16.05
N GLU A 305 -46.35 9.02 -17.17
CA GLU A 305 -46.83 9.53 -18.46
C GLU A 305 -48.32 9.91 -18.41
N GLY A 306 -49.13 9.16 -17.67
CA GLY A 306 -50.57 9.44 -17.51
C GLY A 306 -51.42 9.26 -18.78
N THR A 307 -50.84 8.72 -19.86
CA THR A 307 -51.49 8.45 -21.15
C THR A 307 -50.93 7.17 -21.75
N THR A 308 -51.71 6.45 -22.57
CA THR A 308 -51.26 5.28 -23.35
C THR A 308 -51.13 5.57 -24.85
N THR A 309 -51.42 6.79 -25.27
CA THR A 309 -51.38 7.22 -26.67
C THR A 309 -50.00 7.78 -27.04
N GLY A 310 -49.46 7.38 -28.19
CA GLY A 310 -48.22 7.96 -28.72
C GLY A 310 -46.95 7.49 -28.02
N LEU A 311 -47.02 6.40 -27.24
CA LEU A 311 -45.92 5.84 -26.47
C LEU A 311 -45.50 4.50 -27.06
N TYR A 312 -44.47 4.54 -27.92
CA TYR A 312 -44.02 3.40 -28.71
C TYR A 312 -42.55 3.09 -28.48
N ILE A 313 -42.23 1.82 -28.27
CA ILE A 313 -40.86 1.37 -28.04
C ILE A 313 -40.65 -0.08 -28.48
N THR A 314 -39.42 -0.36 -28.90
CA THR A 314 -38.99 -1.68 -29.36
C THR A 314 -37.82 -2.19 -28.53
N TYR A 315 -37.87 -3.47 -28.15
CA TYR A 315 -36.73 -4.21 -27.61
C TYR A 315 -36.46 -5.40 -28.52
N HIS A 316 -35.24 -5.51 -29.08
CA HIS A 316 -34.90 -6.72 -29.81
C HIS A 316 -33.47 -7.19 -29.72
N HIS A 317 -33.31 -8.51 -29.78
CA HIS A 317 -31.99 -9.14 -29.76
C HIS A 317 -31.12 -8.72 -28.56
N ASN A 318 -31.73 -8.26 -27.47
CA ASN A 318 -30.99 -7.99 -26.23
C ASN A 318 -30.71 -9.31 -25.49
N TRP A 319 -29.58 -9.36 -24.79
CA TRP A 319 -29.21 -10.45 -23.91
C TRP A 319 -29.45 -10.02 -22.45
N PHE A 320 -30.46 -10.59 -21.82
CA PHE A 320 -30.70 -10.46 -20.39
C PHE A 320 -30.01 -11.60 -19.67
N ASP A 321 -28.71 -11.44 -19.45
CA ASP A 321 -27.78 -12.49 -19.00
C ASP A 321 -27.66 -12.47 -17.47
N HIS A 322 -28.27 -13.45 -16.82
CA HIS A 322 -28.36 -13.63 -15.37
C HIS A 322 -28.96 -12.45 -14.60
N SER A 323 -29.54 -11.47 -15.31
CA SER A 323 -30.13 -10.27 -14.73
C SER A 323 -31.39 -10.61 -13.91
N ASP A 324 -31.67 -9.86 -12.85
CA ASP A 324 -32.72 -10.24 -11.91
C ASP A 324 -34.13 -9.96 -12.46
N SER A 325 -34.40 -8.72 -12.88
CA SER A 325 -35.75 -8.20 -13.09
C SER A 325 -35.86 -7.05 -14.09
N ARG A 326 -37.10 -6.73 -14.48
CA ARG A 326 -37.47 -5.60 -15.36
C ARG A 326 -36.92 -5.78 -16.79
N HIS A 327 -37.39 -6.79 -17.51
CA HIS A 327 -36.87 -7.11 -18.85
C HIS A 327 -37.92 -6.98 -20.00
N PRO A 328 -38.56 -5.82 -20.22
CA PRO A 328 -38.67 -4.63 -19.37
C PRO A 328 -39.82 -4.72 -18.33
N ARG A 329 -39.85 -3.79 -17.35
CA ARG A 329 -41.08 -3.47 -16.61
C ARG A 329 -41.75 -2.27 -17.27
N VAL A 330 -42.98 -2.43 -17.72
CA VAL A 330 -43.67 -1.47 -18.59
C VAL A 330 -44.92 -0.90 -17.95
N ARG A 331 -44.97 0.42 -17.83
CA ARG A 331 -46.19 1.23 -17.58
C ARG A 331 -46.62 1.83 -18.90
N TYR A 332 -47.92 2.01 -19.16
CA TYR A 332 -48.52 2.80 -20.25
C TYR A 332 -48.20 2.48 -21.72
N TYR A 333 -46.99 2.04 -22.06
CA TYR A 333 -46.48 1.99 -23.43
C TYR A 333 -47.04 0.82 -24.23
N SER A 334 -47.02 1.00 -25.55
CA SER A 334 -47.08 -0.09 -26.52
C SER A 334 -45.65 -0.55 -26.82
N ALA A 335 -45.28 -1.71 -26.30
CA ALA A 335 -43.92 -2.23 -26.38
C ALA A 335 -43.86 -3.48 -27.25
N HIS A 336 -43.10 -3.43 -28.34
CA HIS A 336 -42.78 -4.62 -29.14
C HIS A 336 -41.46 -5.22 -28.66
N ILE A 337 -41.51 -6.43 -28.11
CA ILE A 337 -40.39 -7.07 -27.44
C ILE A 337 -40.15 -8.40 -28.15
N TYR A 338 -39.18 -8.44 -29.06
CA TYR A 338 -38.99 -9.58 -29.94
C TYR A 338 -37.55 -10.09 -30.03
N ASN A 339 -37.38 -11.40 -30.24
CA ASN A 339 -36.08 -12.03 -30.47
C ASN A 339 -35.01 -11.74 -29.40
N ASN A 340 -35.40 -11.41 -28.17
CA ASN A 340 -34.47 -11.25 -27.06
C ASN A 340 -34.14 -12.61 -26.43
N TYR A 341 -32.98 -12.70 -25.80
CA TYR A 341 -32.55 -13.88 -25.05
C TYR A 341 -32.56 -13.60 -23.55
N TYR A 342 -33.38 -14.37 -22.83
CA TYR A 342 -33.57 -14.33 -21.39
C TYR A 342 -32.86 -15.54 -20.80
N ASP A 343 -31.76 -15.30 -20.10
CA ASP A 343 -30.76 -16.32 -19.81
C ASP A 343 -30.47 -16.36 -18.31
N GLY A 344 -31.16 -17.21 -17.54
CA GLY A 344 -30.93 -17.36 -16.10
C GLY A 344 -31.48 -16.21 -15.24
N ASN A 345 -32.66 -15.66 -15.56
CA ASN A 345 -33.19 -14.50 -14.83
C ASN A 345 -33.87 -14.90 -13.51
N SER A 346 -33.34 -14.39 -12.40
CA SER A 346 -33.65 -14.86 -11.05
C SER A 346 -35.01 -14.42 -10.48
N LYS A 347 -35.62 -13.34 -10.99
CA LYS A 347 -36.94 -12.85 -10.54
C LYS A 347 -38.02 -12.97 -11.63
N TYR A 348 -37.96 -12.14 -12.67
CA TYR A 348 -38.95 -12.17 -13.77
C TYR A 348 -38.42 -11.53 -15.06
N GLY A 349 -38.99 -11.93 -16.19
CA GLY A 349 -38.75 -11.37 -17.52
C GLY A 349 -39.51 -10.06 -17.74
N ALA A 350 -40.47 -10.07 -18.67
CA ALA A 350 -41.27 -8.89 -18.99
C ALA A 350 -42.43 -8.71 -18.00
N GLY A 351 -42.67 -7.47 -17.55
CA GLY A 351 -43.72 -7.14 -16.59
C GLY A 351 -44.63 -6.03 -17.10
N SER A 352 -45.95 -6.21 -17.03
CA SER A 352 -46.94 -5.25 -17.53
C SER A 352 -47.77 -4.61 -16.40
N THR A 353 -47.72 -3.28 -16.33
CA THR A 353 -48.47 -2.46 -15.37
C THR A 353 -49.13 -1.24 -16.07
N LEU A 354 -50.01 -0.55 -15.33
CA LEU A 354 -50.66 0.73 -15.67
C LEU A 354 -51.16 0.82 -17.12
N GLY A 355 -51.90 -0.20 -17.58
CA GLY A 355 -52.54 -0.18 -18.90
C GLY A 355 -51.60 -0.32 -20.10
N SER A 356 -50.34 -0.70 -19.89
CA SER A 356 -49.41 -1.03 -20.98
C SER A 356 -49.91 -2.17 -21.87
N SER A 357 -49.44 -2.20 -23.12
CA SER A 357 -49.68 -3.29 -24.09
C SER A 357 -48.33 -3.82 -24.58
N LEU A 358 -48.00 -5.07 -24.23
CA LEU A 358 -46.73 -5.70 -24.61
C LEU A 358 -47.00 -6.78 -25.66
N PHE A 359 -46.27 -6.73 -26.77
CA PHE A 359 -46.22 -7.83 -27.72
C PHE A 359 -44.89 -8.58 -27.56
N MET A 360 -44.96 -9.76 -26.95
CA MET A 360 -43.83 -10.66 -26.73
C MET A 360 -43.73 -11.66 -27.88
N GLU A 361 -42.78 -11.45 -28.80
CA GLU A 361 -42.71 -12.19 -30.05
C GLU A 361 -41.37 -12.92 -30.26
N GLY A 362 -41.34 -14.23 -30.45
CA GLY A 362 -40.09 -14.90 -30.90
C GLY A 362 -38.94 -14.91 -29.88
N ASN A 363 -39.19 -14.62 -28.60
CA ASN A 363 -38.12 -14.56 -27.61
C ASN A 363 -37.72 -15.96 -27.13
N PHE A 364 -36.48 -16.09 -26.65
CA PHE A 364 -35.95 -17.32 -26.10
C PHE A 364 -35.71 -17.17 -24.59
N PHE A 365 -36.33 -18.02 -23.78
CA PHE A 365 -36.20 -18.04 -22.33
C PHE A 365 -35.55 -19.36 -21.86
N ARG A 366 -34.38 -19.25 -21.24
CA ARG A 366 -33.70 -20.33 -20.50
C ARG A 366 -33.66 -19.95 -19.03
N ASN A 367 -34.26 -20.78 -18.17
CA ASN A 367 -34.24 -20.63 -16.71
C ASN A 367 -34.66 -19.23 -16.22
N CYS A 368 -35.52 -18.53 -16.97
CA CYS A 368 -36.16 -17.31 -16.53
C CYS A 368 -37.30 -17.69 -15.58
N LYS A 369 -37.19 -17.32 -14.29
CA LYS A 369 -38.10 -17.81 -13.24
C LYS A 369 -39.58 -17.61 -13.58
N TYR A 370 -39.94 -16.38 -13.98
CA TYR A 370 -41.27 -16.00 -14.48
C TYR A 370 -41.11 -15.21 -15.79
N PRO A 371 -41.27 -15.85 -16.96
CA PRO A 371 -41.00 -15.21 -18.26
C PRO A 371 -41.79 -13.92 -18.49
N MET A 372 -43.05 -13.89 -18.04
CA MET A 372 -43.97 -12.77 -18.20
C MET A 372 -44.83 -12.64 -16.96
N LEU A 373 -45.10 -11.41 -16.52
CA LEU A 373 -46.01 -11.12 -15.42
C LEU A 373 -46.95 -9.96 -15.75
N THR A 374 -48.24 -10.16 -15.50
CA THR A 374 -49.23 -9.07 -15.44
C THR A 374 -49.51 -8.77 -13.97
N SER A 375 -49.38 -7.50 -13.58
CA SER A 375 -49.50 -7.07 -12.18
C SER A 375 -50.86 -7.44 -11.56
N LYS A 376 -50.81 -7.93 -10.31
CA LYS A 376 -51.97 -8.31 -9.48
C LYS A 376 -52.84 -9.44 -10.03
N GLN A 377 -52.31 -10.30 -10.89
CA GLN A 377 -53.01 -11.47 -11.41
C GLN A 377 -52.05 -12.60 -11.78
N GLY A 378 -52.60 -13.79 -12.04
CA GLY A 378 -51.85 -14.91 -12.57
C GLY A 378 -50.73 -15.34 -11.63
N THR A 379 -49.53 -15.48 -12.16
CA THR A 379 -48.34 -15.90 -11.40
C THR A 379 -47.93 -14.89 -10.34
N ASP A 380 -48.16 -13.59 -10.53
CA ASP A 380 -47.74 -12.54 -9.59
C ASP A 380 -48.31 -12.78 -8.17
N ILE A 381 -49.60 -13.13 -8.09
CA ILE A 381 -50.33 -13.30 -6.82
C ILE A 381 -50.54 -14.77 -6.41
N PHE A 382 -49.94 -15.72 -7.14
CA PHE A 382 -50.19 -17.14 -6.93
C PHE A 382 -49.64 -17.66 -5.61
N TYR A 383 -48.41 -17.27 -5.26
CA TYR A 383 -47.73 -17.71 -4.04
C TYR A 383 -47.96 -16.78 -2.85
N ASP A 384 -48.26 -15.50 -3.11
CA ASP A 384 -48.59 -14.50 -2.12
C ASP A 384 -49.64 -13.55 -2.69
N SER A 385 -50.79 -13.45 -2.01
CA SER A 385 -51.89 -12.57 -2.43
C SER A 385 -51.50 -11.09 -2.55
N THR A 386 -50.42 -10.66 -1.89
CA THR A 386 -49.89 -9.30 -2.02
C THR A 386 -49.18 -9.07 -3.35
N GLY A 387 -48.73 -10.10 -4.05
CA GLY A 387 -47.96 -10.00 -5.29
C GLY A 387 -46.46 -9.79 -5.05
N THR A 388 -45.63 -10.33 -5.94
CA THR A 388 -44.16 -10.26 -5.88
C THR A 388 -43.54 -9.32 -6.92
N PHE A 389 -44.34 -8.85 -7.88
CA PHE A 389 -43.90 -7.97 -8.96
C PHE A 389 -44.25 -6.49 -8.72
N SER A 390 -45.53 -6.14 -8.55
CA SER A 390 -45.96 -4.74 -8.43
C SER A 390 -47.26 -4.57 -7.64
N GLY A 391 -47.42 -3.37 -7.07
CA GLY A 391 -48.65 -2.86 -6.45
C GLY A 391 -49.69 -2.30 -7.42
N GLU A 392 -49.27 -2.06 -8.67
CA GLU A 392 -50.00 -1.25 -9.65
C GLU A 392 -51.10 -2.03 -10.36
N ALA A 393 -52.05 -1.32 -10.99
CA ALA A 393 -52.97 -1.92 -11.95
C ALA A 393 -52.19 -2.64 -13.07
N GLY A 394 -52.77 -3.73 -13.60
CA GLY A 394 -52.17 -4.50 -14.69
C GLY A 394 -52.29 -3.80 -16.04
N GLY A 395 -51.40 -4.16 -16.97
CA GLY A 395 -51.60 -3.91 -18.40
C GLY A 395 -52.07 -5.18 -19.10
N THR A 396 -51.64 -5.44 -20.33
CA THR A 396 -51.92 -6.69 -21.03
C THR A 396 -50.75 -7.12 -21.90
N ILE A 397 -50.46 -8.42 -21.88
CA ILE A 397 -49.39 -9.05 -22.65
C ILE A 397 -50.01 -9.97 -23.70
N LYS A 398 -49.66 -9.76 -24.98
CA LYS A 398 -49.87 -10.71 -26.08
C LYS A 398 -48.57 -11.47 -26.31
N ALA A 399 -48.64 -12.79 -26.47
CA ALA A 399 -47.49 -13.65 -26.71
C ALA A 399 -47.66 -14.46 -28.01
N PHE A 400 -46.59 -14.57 -28.79
CA PHE A 400 -46.53 -15.38 -30.00
C PHE A 400 -45.12 -15.96 -30.22
N ASN A 401 -45.04 -17.26 -30.53
CA ASN A 401 -43.81 -17.95 -30.92
C ASN A 401 -42.62 -17.81 -29.94
N ASN A 402 -42.87 -17.73 -28.63
CA ASN A 402 -41.78 -17.71 -27.64
C ASN A 402 -41.35 -19.13 -27.28
N THR A 403 -40.06 -19.35 -27.03
CA THR A 403 -39.53 -20.62 -26.49
C THR A 403 -39.23 -20.45 -25.01
N MET A 404 -39.75 -21.33 -24.15
CA MET A 404 -39.54 -21.24 -22.70
C MET A 404 -39.10 -22.60 -22.13
N THR A 405 -37.99 -22.60 -21.39
CA THR A 405 -37.46 -23.77 -20.71
C THR A 405 -37.01 -23.42 -19.30
N GLY A 406 -37.27 -24.29 -18.32
CA GLY A 406 -36.80 -24.15 -16.94
C GLY A 406 -37.47 -23.04 -16.10
N GLN A 407 -38.54 -22.42 -16.61
CA GLN A 407 -39.35 -21.48 -15.84
C GLN A 407 -40.05 -22.17 -14.66
N THR A 408 -40.24 -21.44 -13.57
CA THR A 408 -40.99 -21.95 -12.41
C THR A 408 -42.50 -21.94 -12.68
N ARG A 409 -43.01 -20.89 -13.32
CA ARG A 409 -44.43 -20.79 -13.66
C ARG A 409 -44.66 -19.84 -14.84
N TYR A 410 -45.63 -20.20 -15.65
CA TYR A 410 -46.22 -19.37 -16.69
C TYR A 410 -47.67 -19.84 -16.92
N VAL A 411 -48.61 -18.91 -16.97
CA VAL A 411 -50.05 -19.21 -17.12
C VAL A 411 -50.61 -18.47 -18.33
N PRO A 412 -50.88 -19.16 -19.45
CA PRO A 412 -51.54 -18.54 -20.59
C PRO A 412 -53.04 -18.32 -20.29
N TYR A 413 -53.62 -17.29 -20.90
CA TYR A 413 -55.05 -17.04 -20.85
C TYR A 413 -55.84 -18.27 -21.33
N ASN A 414 -56.88 -18.61 -20.58
CA ASN A 414 -57.83 -19.64 -20.97
C ASN A 414 -59.22 -19.23 -20.51
N ALA A 415 -60.15 -19.07 -21.45
CA ALA A 415 -61.50 -18.57 -21.16
C ALA A 415 -62.29 -19.42 -20.13
N THR A 416 -61.92 -20.69 -19.93
CA THR A 416 -62.58 -21.59 -18.97
C THR A 416 -61.83 -21.65 -17.64
N ASN A 417 -60.53 -21.96 -17.68
CA ASN A 417 -59.74 -22.29 -16.49
C ASN A 417 -59.04 -21.06 -15.88
N TYR A 418 -58.65 -20.09 -16.73
CA TYR A 418 -57.91 -18.89 -16.34
C TYR A 418 -58.49 -17.65 -17.01
N PRO A 419 -59.80 -17.33 -16.81
CA PRO A 419 -60.44 -16.19 -17.46
C PRO A 419 -59.96 -14.82 -16.93
N VAL A 420 -59.30 -14.81 -15.76
CA VAL A 420 -58.80 -13.62 -15.06
C VAL A 420 -57.37 -13.81 -14.57
N GLU A 421 -57.04 -14.98 -14.00
CA GLU A 421 -55.74 -15.26 -13.40
C GLU A 421 -54.73 -15.85 -14.40
N PHE A 422 -54.25 -15.01 -15.32
CA PHE A 422 -53.27 -15.38 -16.34
C PHE A 422 -52.13 -14.35 -16.46
N ASP A 423 -51.01 -14.76 -17.04
CA ASP A 423 -49.82 -13.91 -17.23
C ASP A 423 -49.84 -13.19 -18.58
N ALA A 424 -50.23 -13.90 -19.64
CA ALA A 424 -50.28 -13.39 -21.01
C ALA A 424 -51.33 -14.12 -21.86
N ILE A 425 -51.69 -13.53 -23.00
CA ILE A 425 -52.58 -14.11 -24.01
C ILE A 425 -51.72 -14.72 -25.11
N GLU A 426 -51.56 -16.03 -25.11
CA GLU A 426 -50.89 -16.75 -26.19
C GLU A 426 -51.81 -16.87 -27.40
N THR A 427 -51.28 -16.50 -28.56
CA THR A 427 -52.03 -16.48 -29.82
C THR A 427 -51.56 -17.59 -30.75
N ALA A 428 -52.51 -18.17 -31.50
CA ALA A 428 -52.20 -19.24 -32.45
C ALA A 428 -51.56 -18.68 -33.73
N THR A 429 -51.90 -17.44 -34.08
CA THR A 429 -51.35 -16.73 -35.23
C THR A 429 -50.82 -15.37 -34.82
N ARG A 430 -49.71 -14.94 -35.43
CA ARG A 430 -49.08 -13.64 -35.19
C ARG A 430 -50.07 -12.47 -35.24
N GLY A 431 -50.93 -12.48 -36.27
CA GLY A 431 -51.84 -11.37 -36.59
C GLY A 431 -53.17 -11.39 -35.84
N GLU A 432 -53.36 -12.27 -34.85
CA GLU A 432 -54.61 -12.38 -34.11
C GLU A 432 -54.95 -11.09 -33.35
N VAL A 433 -56.18 -10.61 -33.50
CA VAL A 433 -56.69 -9.42 -32.79
C VAL A 433 -57.29 -9.87 -31.46
N ILE A 434 -56.79 -9.29 -30.37
CA ILE A 434 -57.25 -9.59 -29.02
C ILE A 434 -58.55 -8.84 -28.73
N SER A 435 -59.55 -9.56 -28.22
CA SER A 435 -60.83 -8.98 -27.81
C SER A 435 -60.66 -8.02 -26.63
N SER A 436 -61.29 -6.85 -26.70
CA SER A 436 -61.34 -5.88 -25.60
C SER A 436 -62.14 -6.35 -24.37
N SER A 437 -62.80 -7.51 -24.47
CA SER A 437 -63.44 -8.18 -23.33
C SER A 437 -62.43 -8.85 -22.40
N ILE A 438 -61.24 -9.21 -22.90
CA ILE A 438 -60.16 -9.76 -22.09
C ILE A 438 -59.42 -8.59 -21.43
N LYS A 439 -59.44 -8.55 -20.10
CA LYS A 439 -58.97 -7.41 -19.33
C LYS A 439 -58.08 -7.86 -18.18
N SER A 440 -57.14 -7.00 -17.81
CA SER A 440 -56.42 -7.15 -16.54
C SER A 440 -57.37 -7.08 -15.36
N LYS A 441 -57.10 -7.90 -14.34
CA LYS A 441 -57.90 -8.02 -13.13
C LYS A 441 -58.03 -6.68 -12.40
N LEU A 442 -56.91 -6.04 -12.11
CA LEU A 442 -56.88 -4.71 -11.49
C LEU A 442 -56.66 -3.64 -12.57
N GLY A 443 -57.60 -2.70 -12.66
CA GLY A 443 -57.58 -1.60 -13.63
C GLY A 443 -58.41 -1.84 -14.90
N ALA A 444 -58.79 -3.09 -15.19
CA ALA A 444 -59.67 -3.45 -16.30
C ALA A 444 -59.14 -3.00 -17.69
N ASN A 445 -57.82 -2.97 -17.87
CA ASN A 445 -57.17 -2.56 -19.11
C ASN A 445 -57.14 -3.71 -20.12
N SER A 446 -57.34 -3.39 -21.40
CA SER A 446 -57.27 -4.33 -22.52
C SER A 446 -56.04 -4.09 -23.39
N TYR A 447 -55.60 -5.11 -24.12
CA TYR A 447 -54.57 -4.98 -25.15
C TYR A 447 -55.05 -4.09 -26.31
N ASN A 448 -54.22 -3.15 -26.77
CA ASN A 448 -54.61 -2.15 -27.77
C ASN A 448 -54.41 -2.58 -29.23
N ASN A 449 -53.88 -3.79 -29.48
CA ASN A 449 -53.65 -4.35 -30.82
C ASN A 449 -52.74 -3.51 -31.74
N PHE A 450 -51.80 -2.75 -31.16
CA PHE A 450 -50.87 -1.91 -31.93
C PHE A 450 -50.06 -2.70 -32.97
N ASP A 451 -49.70 -3.95 -32.68
CA ASP A 451 -48.94 -4.85 -33.55
C ASP A 451 -49.69 -5.22 -34.85
N THR A 452 -51.01 -5.06 -34.87
CA THR A 452 -51.85 -5.33 -36.04
C THR A 452 -52.07 -4.10 -36.93
N ASN A 453 -51.69 -2.91 -36.44
CA ASN A 453 -51.86 -1.65 -37.15
C ASN A 453 -50.88 -1.55 -38.33
N THR A 454 -51.40 -1.41 -39.55
CA THR A 454 -50.60 -1.31 -40.78
C THR A 454 -49.74 -0.05 -40.87
N ALA A 455 -50.01 0.97 -40.04
CA ALA A 455 -49.17 2.16 -39.95
C ALA A 455 -47.85 1.89 -39.22
N PHE A 456 -47.76 0.85 -38.38
CA PHE A 456 -46.56 0.54 -37.62
C PHE A 456 -45.74 -0.56 -38.29
N TYR A 457 -44.40 -0.44 -38.20
CA TYR A 457 -43.46 -1.40 -38.75
C TYR A 457 -43.74 -2.84 -38.26
N VAL A 458 -44.22 -2.97 -37.02
CA VAL A 458 -44.50 -4.23 -36.32
C VAL A 458 -45.38 -5.16 -37.17
N LYS A 459 -46.37 -4.61 -37.90
CA LYS A 459 -47.30 -5.42 -38.70
C LYS A 459 -46.61 -6.23 -39.79
N ASN A 460 -45.59 -5.65 -40.42
CA ASN A 460 -44.93 -6.20 -41.60
C ASN A 460 -43.55 -6.79 -41.32
N LEU A 461 -43.08 -6.70 -40.08
CA LEU A 461 -41.80 -7.27 -39.67
C LEU A 461 -41.79 -8.79 -39.81
N VAL A 462 -40.70 -9.32 -40.36
CA VAL A 462 -40.37 -10.75 -40.33
C VAL A 462 -39.27 -10.94 -39.30
N ILE A 463 -39.57 -11.66 -38.23
CA ILE A 463 -38.62 -11.95 -37.15
C ILE A 463 -37.89 -13.27 -37.40
N ASP A 464 -36.70 -13.42 -36.84
CA ASP A 464 -36.05 -14.74 -36.75
C ASP A 464 -36.84 -15.70 -35.86
N GLN A 465 -36.62 -17.01 -36.03
CA GLN A 465 -37.07 -18.00 -35.06
C GLN A 465 -36.29 -17.87 -33.74
N PRO A 466 -36.88 -18.21 -32.58
CA PRO A 466 -36.25 -18.00 -31.27
C PRO A 466 -34.82 -18.54 -31.13
N ALA A 467 -34.53 -19.75 -31.65
CA ALA A 467 -33.19 -20.34 -31.57
C ALA A 467 -32.16 -19.61 -32.46
N VAL A 468 -32.60 -19.09 -33.61
CA VAL A 468 -31.75 -18.27 -34.50
C VAL A 468 -31.50 -16.90 -33.84
N ALA A 469 -32.54 -16.31 -33.25
CA ALA A 469 -32.41 -15.10 -32.46
C ALA A 469 -31.40 -15.28 -31.33
N GLN A 470 -31.53 -16.33 -30.51
CA GLN A 470 -30.56 -16.65 -29.45
C GLN A 470 -29.12 -16.70 -29.98
N THR A 471 -28.89 -17.38 -31.11
CA THR A 471 -27.56 -17.48 -31.72
C THR A 471 -27.01 -16.10 -32.10
N LYS A 472 -27.85 -15.24 -32.71
CA LYS A 472 -27.47 -13.86 -33.05
C LYS A 472 -27.20 -13.02 -31.80
N VAL A 473 -28.02 -13.16 -30.76
CA VAL A 473 -27.85 -12.44 -29.50
C VAL A 473 -26.51 -12.78 -28.87
N VAL A 474 -26.18 -14.07 -28.72
CA VAL A 474 -24.88 -14.50 -28.16
C VAL A 474 -23.71 -14.00 -29.00
N GLN A 475 -23.89 -13.86 -30.31
CA GLN A 475 -22.84 -13.39 -31.20
C GLN A 475 -22.66 -11.87 -31.17
N TYR A 476 -23.74 -11.10 -31.16
CA TYR A 476 -23.73 -9.68 -31.51
C TYR A 476 -24.18 -8.75 -30.39
N ALA A 477 -24.82 -9.24 -29.32
CA ALA A 477 -25.20 -8.37 -28.22
C ALA A 477 -23.97 -7.87 -27.45
N GLY A 478 -24.07 -6.65 -26.94
CA GLY A 478 -22.94 -5.98 -26.28
C GLY A 478 -21.93 -5.43 -27.28
N ARG A 479 -20.75 -5.07 -26.78
CA ARG A 479 -19.70 -4.48 -27.63
C ARG A 479 -19.18 -5.46 -28.67
N VAL A 480 -18.51 -4.94 -29.71
CA VAL A 480 -17.81 -5.71 -30.73
C VAL A 480 -17.05 -6.87 -30.10
N SER A 481 -17.23 -8.08 -30.66
CA SER A 481 -16.60 -9.31 -30.17
C SER A 481 -16.89 -9.63 -28.68
N GLY A 482 -18.00 -9.14 -28.14
CA GLY A 482 -18.45 -9.30 -26.75
C GLY A 482 -17.62 -8.53 -25.72
N GLY A 483 -16.97 -7.43 -26.13
CA GLY A 483 -16.11 -6.63 -25.24
C GLY A 483 -14.81 -7.32 -24.80
N ASP A 484 -14.00 -6.62 -24.02
CA ASP A 484 -12.70 -7.08 -23.52
C ASP A 484 -12.77 -7.73 -22.12
N LEU A 485 -13.71 -7.31 -21.28
CA LEU A 485 -14.02 -7.97 -20.02
C LEU A 485 -14.86 -9.23 -20.29
N LYS A 486 -14.23 -10.40 -20.11
CA LYS A 486 -14.90 -11.70 -20.26
C LYS A 486 -15.28 -12.27 -18.90
N TRP A 487 -16.54 -12.67 -18.78
CA TRP A 487 -17.08 -13.32 -17.59
C TRP A 487 -17.86 -14.59 -17.98
N THR A 488 -17.89 -15.57 -17.10
CA THR A 488 -18.67 -16.79 -17.28
C THR A 488 -19.42 -17.04 -15.97
N PHE A 489 -20.75 -17.02 -16.05
CA PHE A 489 -21.62 -17.30 -14.91
C PHE A 489 -21.62 -18.80 -14.58
N ASP A 490 -21.76 -19.11 -13.30
CA ASP A 490 -22.03 -20.47 -12.84
C ASP A 490 -23.55 -20.68 -12.83
N ASN A 491 -24.10 -21.16 -13.96
CA ASN A 491 -25.55 -21.33 -14.12
C ASN A 491 -26.19 -22.19 -13.01
N ALA A 492 -25.45 -23.06 -12.32
CA ALA A 492 -26.03 -23.85 -11.22
C ALA A 492 -26.36 -23.01 -9.98
N VAL A 493 -25.72 -21.85 -9.84
CA VAL A 493 -25.85 -20.93 -8.71
C VAL A 493 -26.52 -19.62 -9.15
N ASP A 494 -26.01 -19.02 -10.23
CA ASP A 494 -26.32 -17.67 -10.64
C ASP A 494 -27.72 -17.55 -11.26
N ASP A 495 -28.23 -18.59 -11.94
CA ASP A 495 -29.58 -18.61 -12.55
C ASP A 495 -30.70 -18.23 -11.55
N ALA A 496 -30.52 -18.60 -10.28
CA ALA A 496 -31.50 -18.37 -9.21
C ALA A 496 -31.11 -17.24 -8.25
N SER A 497 -29.90 -16.68 -8.39
CA SER A 497 -29.34 -15.69 -7.47
C SER A 497 -29.73 -14.28 -7.87
N SER A 498 -30.04 -13.45 -6.88
CA SER A 498 -30.13 -11.99 -7.04
C SER A 498 -29.11 -11.25 -6.19
N LEU A 499 -28.15 -11.97 -5.62
CA LEU A 499 -27.06 -11.40 -4.84
C LEU A 499 -25.97 -10.87 -5.77
N VAL A 500 -25.19 -9.91 -5.26
CA VAL A 500 -23.99 -9.43 -5.96
C VAL A 500 -22.95 -10.55 -6.03
N ILE A 501 -22.49 -10.87 -7.24
CA ILE A 501 -21.38 -11.79 -7.44
C ILE A 501 -20.08 -11.05 -7.09
N THR A 502 -19.52 -11.32 -5.92
CA THR A 502 -18.39 -10.56 -5.35
C THR A 502 -17.17 -10.54 -6.28
N ALA A 503 -16.86 -11.67 -6.92
CA ALA A 503 -15.74 -11.76 -7.85
C ALA A 503 -15.97 -10.94 -9.13
N PHE A 504 -17.22 -10.88 -9.62
CA PHE A 504 -17.58 -10.07 -10.77
C PHE A 504 -17.52 -8.58 -10.45
N LYS A 505 -18.13 -8.13 -9.33
CA LYS A 505 -17.99 -6.73 -8.88
C LYS A 505 -16.52 -6.35 -8.69
N SER A 506 -15.69 -7.25 -8.14
CA SER A 506 -14.25 -7.02 -8.02
C SER A 506 -13.56 -6.86 -9.36
N ALA A 507 -13.95 -7.63 -10.39
CA ALA A 507 -13.42 -7.46 -11.74
C ALA A 507 -13.81 -6.10 -12.36
N LEU A 508 -15.05 -5.66 -12.13
CA LEU A 508 -15.54 -4.35 -12.60
C LEU A 508 -14.84 -3.18 -11.88
N THR A 509 -14.72 -3.24 -10.55
CA THR A 509 -14.07 -2.17 -9.77
C THR A 509 -12.56 -2.06 -10.06
N ASN A 510 -11.90 -3.18 -10.36
CA ASN A 510 -10.48 -3.20 -10.73
C ASN A 510 -10.25 -3.15 -12.25
N TYR A 511 -11.31 -2.92 -13.05
CA TYR A 511 -11.19 -2.91 -14.51
C TYR A 511 -10.23 -1.80 -14.95
N ASN A 512 -9.26 -2.20 -15.77
CA ASN A 512 -8.41 -1.29 -16.51
C ASN A 512 -8.19 -1.84 -17.91
N THR A 513 -8.30 -0.98 -18.91
CA THR A 513 -7.97 -1.37 -20.29
C THR A 513 -6.48 -1.70 -20.39
N THR A 514 -6.14 -2.61 -21.30
CA THR A 514 -4.76 -2.90 -21.69
C THR A 514 -4.23 -1.91 -22.74
N LEU A 515 -5.04 -0.94 -23.17
CA LEU A 515 -4.65 0.14 -24.06
C LEU A 515 -3.48 0.95 -23.46
N VAL A 516 -2.36 0.96 -24.19
CA VAL A 516 -1.14 1.69 -23.80
C VAL A 516 -1.14 3.10 -24.40
N SER A 517 -1.49 3.22 -25.68
CA SER A 517 -1.53 4.52 -26.34
C SER A 517 -2.45 4.53 -27.56
N VAL A 518 -2.97 5.72 -27.86
CA VAL A 518 -3.71 6.01 -29.09
C VAL A 518 -2.81 6.82 -30.00
N GLN A 519 -2.66 6.38 -31.26
CA GLN A 519 -1.75 7.04 -32.18
C GLN A 519 -2.24 8.45 -32.52
N GLY A 520 -1.31 9.41 -32.55
CA GLY A 520 -1.63 10.82 -32.80
C GLY A 520 -2.00 11.60 -31.54
N GLU A 521 -2.18 10.92 -30.40
CA GLU A 521 -2.17 11.60 -29.12
C GLU A 521 -0.74 11.90 -28.71
N THR A 522 -0.48 13.16 -28.37
CA THR A 522 0.58 13.42 -27.41
C THR A 522 0.10 12.82 -26.10
N THR A 523 0.69 11.70 -25.68
CA THR A 523 0.53 11.25 -24.29
C THR A 523 0.68 12.47 -23.42
N PRO A 524 -0.35 12.86 -22.63
CA PRO A 524 -0.12 13.81 -21.55
C PRO A 524 1.12 13.31 -20.83
N ALA A 525 2.07 14.19 -20.55
CA ALA A 525 3.19 13.81 -19.70
C ALA A 525 2.57 13.20 -18.45
N GLY A 526 2.61 11.87 -18.34
CA GLY A 526 1.90 11.19 -17.27
C GLY A 526 2.34 11.80 -15.96
N SER A 527 1.37 12.17 -15.15
CA SER A 527 1.54 12.98 -13.95
C SER A 527 1.98 12.05 -12.83
N GLN A 528 3.06 11.27 -13.03
CA GLN A 528 3.70 10.64 -11.89
C GLN A 528 4.11 11.79 -10.95
N THR A 529 3.61 11.74 -9.72
CA THR A 529 3.90 12.76 -8.71
C THR A 529 4.63 12.11 -7.56
N LEU A 530 5.55 12.88 -6.97
CA LEU A 530 6.27 12.49 -5.78
C LEU A 530 6.39 13.73 -4.90
N THR A 531 5.66 13.75 -3.79
CA THR A 531 5.76 14.80 -2.78
C THR A 531 6.53 14.28 -1.58
N SER A 532 7.17 15.17 -0.84
CA SER A 532 7.95 14.78 0.33
C SER A 532 7.71 15.72 1.50
N THR A 533 8.03 15.26 2.70
CA THR A 533 8.26 16.17 3.83
C THR A 533 9.43 17.08 3.47
N ALA A 534 9.35 18.39 3.73
CA ALA A 534 10.36 19.38 3.30
C ALA A 534 11.77 19.20 3.95
N ASN A 535 12.03 18.08 4.63
CA ASN A 535 13.24 17.71 5.36
C ASN A 535 14.04 16.57 4.69
N ASN A 536 13.98 16.43 3.35
CA ASN A 536 14.70 15.37 2.62
C ASN A 536 16.21 15.38 2.85
N ASN A 537 16.76 16.57 3.10
CA ASN A 537 18.14 16.75 3.51
C ASN A 537 18.17 17.00 5.02
N GLN A 538 19.01 16.24 5.74
CA GLN A 538 19.22 16.45 7.18
C GLN A 538 20.70 16.45 7.48
N THR A 539 21.12 17.36 8.35
CA THR A 539 22.44 17.30 8.96
C THR A 539 22.27 16.93 10.41
N VAL A 540 22.81 15.79 10.81
CA VAL A 540 22.74 15.31 12.19
C VAL A 540 24.12 14.96 12.70
N THR A 541 24.36 15.19 13.99
CA THR A 541 25.60 14.79 14.65
C THR A 541 25.64 13.27 14.77
N SER A 542 26.81 12.67 14.58
CA SER A 542 27.02 11.22 14.77
C SER A 542 26.38 10.70 16.06
N GLY A 543 25.46 9.74 15.94
CA GLY A 543 24.71 9.14 17.07
C GLY A 543 23.29 9.67 17.28
N THR A 544 22.86 10.72 16.59
CA THR A 544 21.50 11.27 16.68
C THR A 544 20.61 10.75 15.55
N ALA A 545 19.39 10.30 15.86
CA ALA A 545 18.43 9.87 14.85
C ALA A 545 17.96 11.04 13.96
N ILE A 546 17.69 10.75 12.68
CA ILE A 546 17.02 11.72 11.80
C ILE A 546 15.54 11.85 12.18
N GLY A 547 14.94 12.99 11.87
CA GLY A 547 13.48 13.07 11.78
C GLY A 547 12.97 12.20 10.62
N SER A 548 11.80 11.58 10.74
CA SER A 548 11.24 10.77 9.65
C SER A 548 11.09 11.60 8.38
N ILE A 549 11.48 11.02 7.24
CA ILE A 549 11.28 11.60 5.92
C ILE A 549 10.23 10.75 5.22
N VAL A 550 9.15 11.35 4.76
CA VAL A 550 8.07 10.63 4.08
C VAL A 550 7.96 11.15 2.65
N PHE A 551 8.10 10.23 1.70
CA PHE A 551 7.75 10.47 0.30
C PHE A 551 6.39 9.82 0.02
N THR A 552 5.50 10.55 -0.64
CA THR A 552 4.19 10.04 -1.08
C THR A 552 4.14 10.09 -2.59
N TRP A 553 3.85 8.96 -3.24
CA TRP A 553 3.72 8.89 -4.69
C TRP A 553 2.26 8.86 -5.13
N GLY A 554 1.98 9.45 -6.29
CA GLY A 554 0.62 9.60 -6.80
C GLY A 554 0.55 9.80 -8.31
N GLY A 555 -0.64 10.19 -8.78
CA GLY A 555 -0.97 10.23 -10.21
C GLY A 555 -0.78 8.86 -10.86
N ASP A 556 -0.04 8.81 -11.97
CA ASP A 556 0.12 7.59 -12.80
C ASP A 556 1.16 6.59 -12.25
N ALA A 557 1.78 6.91 -11.11
CA ALA A 557 2.74 6.02 -10.47
C ALA A 557 2.03 4.80 -9.85
N THR A 558 2.41 3.61 -10.30
CA THR A 558 1.96 2.31 -9.77
C THR A 558 2.85 1.82 -8.63
N ASP A 559 4.10 2.25 -8.57
CA ASP A 559 5.04 1.93 -7.50
C ASP A 559 6.14 3.02 -7.37
N ALA A 560 7.01 2.88 -6.38
CA ALA A 560 8.22 3.68 -6.22
C ALA A 560 9.40 2.84 -5.73
N THR A 561 10.58 3.16 -6.26
CA THR A 561 11.85 2.48 -5.99
C THR A 561 12.77 3.38 -5.19
N VAL A 562 13.52 2.82 -4.24
CA VAL A 562 14.54 3.54 -3.45
C VAL A 562 15.91 3.03 -3.86
N THR A 563 16.84 3.95 -4.13
CA THR A 563 18.25 3.64 -4.39
C THR A 563 19.11 4.35 -3.34
N GLY A 564 20.17 3.67 -2.88
CA GLY A 564 21.09 4.20 -1.87
C GLY A 564 20.71 3.87 -0.41
N LEU A 565 19.57 3.21 -0.17
CA LEU A 565 19.12 2.73 1.14
C LEU A 565 18.63 1.27 1.06
N PRO A 566 18.68 0.49 2.16
CA PRO A 566 19.24 0.85 3.47
C PRO A 566 20.77 0.97 3.43
N ALA A 567 21.32 1.99 4.09
CA ALA A 567 22.75 2.21 4.20
C ALA A 567 23.10 3.09 5.41
N SER A 568 24.28 2.90 5.98
CA SER A 568 24.83 3.73 7.06
C SER A 568 23.87 3.98 8.23
N GLY A 569 23.13 2.98 8.69
CA GLY A 569 22.18 3.12 9.82
C GLY A 569 20.83 3.76 9.47
N ILE A 570 20.55 4.01 8.19
CA ILE A 570 19.27 4.51 7.67
C ILE A 570 18.55 3.40 6.91
N SER A 571 17.26 3.25 7.18
CA SER A 571 16.36 2.28 6.56
C SER A 571 15.09 2.95 6.04
N PHE A 572 14.33 2.24 5.21
CA PHE A 572 13.03 2.71 4.75
C PHE A 572 11.97 1.62 4.81
N VAL A 573 10.71 2.03 4.94
CA VAL A 573 9.54 1.18 4.83
C VAL A 573 8.69 1.70 3.68
N LYS A 574 8.32 0.81 2.75
CA LYS A 574 7.38 1.10 1.65
C LYS A 574 6.00 0.57 2.00
N ASN A 575 4.98 1.42 1.97
CA ASN A 575 3.58 1.06 2.13
C ASN A 575 2.86 1.28 0.79
N THR A 576 2.50 0.19 0.11
CA THR A 576 1.87 0.24 -1.22
C THR A 576 0.41 0.68 -1.17
N THR A 577 -0.32 0.39 -0.09
CA THR A 577 -1.72 0.81 0.10
C THR A 577 -1.82 2.31 0.36
N ALA A 578 -0.98 2.84 1.24
CA ALA A 578 -0.93 4.28 1.54
C ALA A 578 -0.10 5.07 0.52
N LYS A 579 0.58 4.39 -0.42
CA LYS A 579 1.50 4.95 -1.40
C LYS A 579 2.60 5.83 -0.79
N THR A 580 3.24 5.35 0.28
CA THR A 580 4.31 6.10 1.00
C THR A 580 5.60 5.32 1.19
N ILE A 581 6.73 6.03 1.15
CA ILE A 581 8.07 5.57 1.56
C ILE A 581 8.47 6.39 2.78
N THR A 582 8.62 5.73 3.93
CA THR A 582 9.06 6.37 5.18
C THR A 582 10.50 5.97 5.49
N ILE A 583 11.41 6.95 5.49
CA ILE A 583 12.84 6.79 5.78
C ILE A 583 13.10 7.21 7.23
N THR A 584 13.76 6.34 7.98
CA THR A 584 14.10 6.54 9.41
C THR A 584 15.46 5.93 9.74
N GLY A 585 16.05 6.34 10.87
CA GLY A 585 17.24 5.69 11.42
C GLY A 585 18.21 6.66 12.10
N THR A 586 19.35 6.13 12.51
CA THR A 586 20.46 6.89 13.11
C THR A 586 21.68 6.72 12.22
N PRO A 587 22.07 7.77 11.47
CA PRO A 587 23.09 7.62 10.45
C PRO A 587 24.49 7.49 11.06
N THR A 588 25.27 6.53 10.58
CA THR A 588 26.66 6.27 11.00
C THR A 588 27.70 6.87 10.06
N ALA A 589 27.27 7.31 8.87
CA ALA A 589 28.07 8.03 7.89
C ALA A 589 27.14 8.84 6.97
N THR A 590 27.67 9.86 6.29
CA THR A 590 26.91 10.62 5.29
C THR A 590 26.42 9.71 4.17
N VAL A 591 25.13 9.79 3.86
CA VAL A 591 24.49 8.96 2.82
C VAL A 591 23.61 9.82 1.92
N THR A 592 23.67 9.54 0.62
CA THR A 592 22.75 10.09 -0.39
C THR A 592 21.80 8.99 -0.85
N TYR A 593 20.55 9.37 -1.10
CA TYR A 593 19.53 8.44 -1.57
C TYR A 593 18.63 9.11 -2.61
N SER A 594 18.02 8.29 -3.45
CA SER A 594 17.02 8.72 -4.42
C SER A 594 15.80 7.81 -4.41
N ILE A 595 14.67 8.40 -4.75
CA ILE A 595 13.39 7.75 -4.95
C ILE A 595 12.98 8.04 -6.38
N SER A 596 12.53 7.01 -7.10
CA SER A 596 11.99 7.15 -8.44
C SER A 596 10.69 6.37 -8.55
N THR A 597 9.62 7.05 -8.95
CA THR A 597 8.34 6.40 -9.21
C THR A 597 8.41 5.55 -10.48
N THR A 598 7.60 4.51 -10.53
CA THR A 598 7.38 3.69 -11.72
C THR A 598 5.89 3.66 -12.01
N GLY A 599 5.52 3.75 -13.28
CA GLY A 599 4.14 3.77 -13.74
C GLY A 599 4.07 3.28 -15.18
N THR A 600 2.89 2.85 -15.62
CA THR A 600 2.64 2.43 -17.00
C THR A 600 2.60 3.61 -17.98
N ALA A 601 2.50 4.84 -17.46
CA ALA A 601 2.58 6.09 -18.21
C ALA A 601 3.35 7.17 -17.42
N GLY A 602 3.82 8.20 -18.13
CA GLY A 602 4.53 9.36 -17.56
C GLY A 602 6.02 9.19 -17.34
N THR A 603 6.72 10.32 -17.16
CA THR A 603 8.13 10.32 -16.75
C THR A 603 8.22 10.03 -15.26
N PRO A 604 9.11 9.13 -14.81
CA PRO A 604 9.37 8.91 -13.38
C PRO A 604 9.57 10.22 -12.63
N ALA A 605 8.75 10.49 -11.62
CA ALA A 605 9.01 11.55 -10.67
C ALA A 605 10.15 11.09 -9.75
N THR A 606 11.17 11.94 -9.62
CA THR A 606 12.34 11.63 -8.81
C THR A 606 12.44 12.58 -7.62
N GLY A 607 12.74 12.02 -6.46
CA GLY A 607 13.10 12.75 -5.26
C GLY A 607 14.47 12.28 -4.79
N SER A 608 15.23 13.15 -4.16
CA SER A 608 16.51 12.77 -3.57
C SER A 608 16.74 13.51 -2.27
N GLY A 609 17.58 12.93 -1.42
CA GLY A 609 18.01 13.56 -0.19
C GLY A 609 19.42 13.17 0.18
N THR A 610 20.05 14.00 1.00
CA THR A 610 21.35 13.74 1.62
C THR A 610 21.19 13.83 3.13
N ILE A 611 21.58 12.77 3.82
CA ILE A 611 21.71 12.76 5.27
C ILE A 611 23.19 12.94 5.56
N THR A 612 23.58 14.15 5.93
CA THR A 612 24.96 14.51 6.28
C THR A 612 25.20 14.19 7.74
N VAL A 613 26.18 13.32 8.00
CA VAL A 613 26.65 13.09 9.37
C VAL A 613 27.81 14.03 9.61
N THR A 614 27.61 14.99 10.51
CA THR A 614 28.73 15.77 11.04
C THR A 614 29.42 14.98 12.13
N ALA A 615 30.75 14.97 12.08
CA ALA A 615 31.56 14.42 13.17
C ALA A 615 31.14 15.11 14.47
N SER A 616 30.82 14.33 15.49
CA SER A 616 30.66 14.85 16.84
C SER A 616 31.96 15.58 17.17
N GLY A 617 31.88 16.89 17.44
CA GLY A 617 33.09 17.68 17.67
C GLY A 617 33.94 17.04 18.75
N THR A 618 35.21 16.80 18.47
CA THR A 618 36.11 16.18 19.45
C THR A 618 36.40 17.18 20.56
N GLN A 619 35.97 16.86 21.78
CA GLN A 619 36.51 17.49 22.96
C GLN A 619 37.96 17.02 23.10
N THR A 620 38.89 17.90 23.45
CA THR A 620 40.29 17.52 23.67
C THR A 620 40.67 17.83 25.11
N LEU A 621 41.51 16.98 25.68
CA LEU A 621 42.12 17.17 26.99
C LEU A 621 43.59 16.80 26.89
N THR A 622 44.47 17.77 27.13
CA THR A 622 45.93 17.58 27.12
C THR A 622 46.47 17.83 28.51
N SER A 623 47.57 17.17 28.87
CA SER A 623 48.18 17.32 30.20
C SER A 623 49.69 17.51 30.14
N SER A 624 50.27 17.98 31.24
CA SER A 624 51.71 18.22 31.41
C SER A 624 52.60 16.95 31.44
N ALA A 625 52.08 15.79 31.01
CA ALA A 625 52.75 14.48 30.94
C ALA A 625 53.31 13.91 32.27
N ASN A 626 53.07 14.58 33.41
CA ASN A 626 53.45 14.18 34.77
C ASN A 626 52.24 13.82 35.65
N ASN A 627 51.17 13.30 35.04
CA ASN A 627 49.89 13.03 35.71
C ASN A 627 50.01 12.01 36.84
N ASN A 628 51.01 11.12 36.75
CA ASN A 628 51.35 10.19 37.81
C ASN A 628 52.64 10.67 38.47
N GLN A 629 52.64 10.81 39.80
CA GLN A 629 53.84 11.14 40.55
C GLN A 629 53.99 10.20 41.73
N THR A 630 55.22 9.76 41.99
CA THR A 630 55.57 9.10 43.24
C THR A 630 56.42 10.06 44.04
N VAL A 631 55.96 10.42 45.23
CA VAL A 631 56.68 11.33 46.13
C VAL A 631 56.79 10.73 47.51
N THR A 632 57.90 11.00 48.20
CA THR A 632 58.10 10.58 49.59
C THR A 632 57.25 11.43 50.51
N SER A 633 56.67 10.83 51.57
CA SER A 633 55.81 11.54 52.53
C SER A 633 56.45 12.85 53.00
N GLY A 634 55.72 13.97 52.87
CA GLY A 634 56.18 15.33 53.22
C GLY A 634 56.71 16.17 52.05
N THR A 635 56.84 15.62 50.84
CA THR A 635 57.33 16.35 49.66
C THR A 635 56.18 16.78 48.75
N ALA A 636 56.16 18.05 48.32
CA ALA A 636 55.16 18.55 47.38
C ALA A 636 55.27 17.89 46.00
N ILE A 637 54.14 17.68 45.33
CA ILE A 637 54.14 17.26 43.93
C ILE A 637 54.55 18.41 43.02
N GLY A 638 55.15 18.10 41.87
CA GLY A 638 55.21 19.06 40.77
C GLY A 638 53.79 19.38 40.30
N SER A 639 53.50 20.63 39.94
CA SER A 639 52.17 21.00 39.45
C SER A 639 51.78 20.19 38.21
N ILE A 640 50.53 19.73 38.17
CA ILE A 640 49.97 18.99 37.03
C ILE A 640 48.89 19.87 36.41
N VAL A 641 49.03 20.18 35.13
CA VAL A 641 48.08 21.04 34.42
C VAL A 641 47.38 20.22 33.35
N PHE A 642 46.05 20.21 33.40
CA PHE A 642 45.19 19.74 32.32
C PHE A 642 44.58 20.93 31.60
N THR A 643 44.68 20.95 30.27
CA THR A 643 44.10 21.98 29.41
C THR A 643 43.04 21.35 28.53
N TRP A 644 41.80 21.85 28.59
CA TRP A 644 40.71 21.37 27.74
C TRP A 644 40.50 22.28 26.52
N GLY A 645 40.14 21.65 25.40
CA GLY A 645 40.00 22.32 24.11
C GLY A 645 39.00 21.61 23.19
N GLY A 646 39.05 21.97 21.91
CA GLY A 646 38.01 21.57 20.96
C GLY A 646 36.66 22.14 21.39
N ASN A 647 35.63 21.29 21.35
CA ASN A 647 34.25 21.70 21.65
C ASN A 647 33.88 21.57 23.14
N ALA A 648 34.86 21.28 24.00
CA ALA A 648 34.67 21.30 25.44
C ALA A 648 34.35 22.73 25.91
N THR A 649 33.18 22.89 26.52
CA THR A 649 32.77 24.14 27.18
C THR A 649 33.34 24.22 28.59
N ASP A 650 33.56 23.07 29.24
CA ASP A 650 34.07 23.00 30.61
C ASP A 650 34.78 21.66 30.92
N ALA A 651 35.33 21.49 32.12
CA ALA A 651 35.88 20.22 32.62
C ALA A 651 35.62 20.01 34.12
N THR A 652 35.30 18.77 34.51
CA THR A 652 35.02 18.38 35.89
C THR A 652 36.15 17.54 36.48
N VAL A 653 36.46 17.74 37.76
CA VAL A 653 37.48 16.99 38.52
C VAL A 653 36.79 16.11 39.53
N THR A 654 37.22 14.85 39.64
CA THR A 654 36.74 13.89 40.64
C THR A 654 37.94 13.31 41.39
N GLY A 655 37.81 13.15 42.72
CA GLY A 655 38.88 12.66 43.58
C GLY A 655 39.76 13.75 44.22
N LEU A 656 39.49 15.04 43.97
CA LEU A 656 40.19 16.19 44.56
C LEU A 656 39.21 17.31 44.95
N PRO A 657 39.55 18.19 45.92
CA PRO A 657 40.74 18.14 46.77
C PRO A 657 40.72 16.96 47.75
N ALA A 658 41.85 16.28 47.93
CA ALA A 658 41.99 15.14 48.83
C ALA A 658 43.45 14.95 49.26
N SER A 659 43.66 14.43 50.47
CA SER A 659 44.99 14.04 50.99
C SER A 659 46.08 15.09 50.79
N GLY A 660 45.83 16.36 51.09
CA GLY A 660 46.82 17.45 50.97
C GLY A 660 47.06 17.97 49.54
N ILE A 661 46.35 17.44 48.55
CA ILE A 661 46.34 17.91 47.17
C ILE A 661 45.06 18.69 46.89
N SER A 662 45.19 19.86 46.27
CA SER A 662 44.09 20.69 45.81
C SER A 662 44.19 20.96 44.31
N PHE A 663 43.12 21.52 43.74
CA PHE A 663 43.14 21.97 42.36
C PHE A 663 42.52 23.36 42.23
N VAL A 664 42.98 24.09 41.23
CA VAL A 664 42.41 25.38 40.81
C VAL A 664 41.98 25.24 39.36
N LYS A 665 40.73 25.62 39.07
CA LYS A 665 40.16 25.60 37.73
C LYS A 665 40.03 27.04 37.20
N ASN A 666 40.61 27.30 36.04
CA ASN A 666 40.52 28.57 35.34
C ASN A 666 39.72 28.37 34.04
N THR A 667 38.48 28.84 34.03
CA THR A 667 37.56 28.66 32.90
C THR A 667 37.92 29.53 31.70
N THR A 668 38.54 30.70 31.90
CA THR A 668 39.00 31.58 30.81
C THR A 668 40.23 31.00 30.11
N ALA A 669 41.20 30.49 30.86
CA ALA A 669 42.40 29.83 30.32
C ALA A 669 42.15 28.36 29.92
N LYS A 670 40.97 27.81 30.25
CA LYS A 670 40.58 26.41 30.08
C LYS A 670 41.57 25.41 30.69
N THR A 671 42.02 25.68 31.91
CA THR A 671 42.97 24.82 32.63
C THR A 671 42.50 24.38 34.02
N ILE A 672 42.88 23.17 34.42
CA ILE A 672 42.83 22.67 35.80
C ILE A 672 44.28 22.42 36.23
N THR A 673 44.73 23.14 37.26
CA THR A 673 46.05 22.99 37.85
C THR A 673 45.94 22.30 39.21
N ILE A 674 46.58 21.15 39.36
CA ILE A 674 46.62 20.32 40.57
C ILE A 674 47.98 20.51 41.24
N SER A 675 47.98 20.80 42.54
CA SER A 675 49.21 21.02 43.32
C SER A 675 48.98 20.74 44.81
N GLY A 676 50.06 20.61 45.57
CA GLY A 676 50.02 20.42 47.03
C GLY A 676 51.06 19.41 47.52
N THR A 677 50.97 19.06 48.80
CA THR A 677 51.84 18.05 49.44
C THR A 677 50.98 16.87 49.86
N PRO A 678 51.10 15.72 49.19
CA PRO A 678 50.19 14.61 49.42
C PRO A 678 50.48 13.95 50.76
N THR A 679 49.43 13.75 51.55
CA THR A 679 49.48 13.07 52.85
C THR A 679 49.13 11.58 52.76
N ALA A 680 48.60 11.12 51.62
CA ALA A 680 48.31 9.72 51.31
C ALA A 680 48.28 9.49 49.79
N THR A 681 48.46 8.24 49.36
CA THR A 681 48.28 7.84 47.95
C THR A 681 46.84 8.04 47.51
N LEU A 682 46.64 8.67 46.36
CA LEU A 682 45.31 8.93 45.80
C LEU A 682 45.31 8.86 44.26
N SER A 683 44.14 8.65 43.69
CA SER A 683 43.88 8.75 42.25
C SER A 683 42.82 9.80 41.97
N TYR A 684 42.94 10.50 40.85
CA TYR A 684 41.98 11.50 40.42
C TYR A 684 41.69 11.38 38.92
N SER A 685 40.55 11.91 38.49
CA SER A 685 40.16 11.95 37.08
C SER A 685 39.57 13.31 36.70
N ILE A 686 39.77 13.69 35.43
CA ILE A 686 39.21 14.87 34.79
C ILE A 686 38.42 14.41 33.57
N SER A 687 37.21 14.93 33.40
CA SER A 687 36.40 14.72 32.19
C SER A 687 35.97 16.07 31.65
N THR A 688 36.12 16.27 30.33
CA THR A 688 35.53 17.46 29.70
C THR A 688 34.00 17.34 29.61
N THR A 689 33.32 18.47 29.57
CA THR A 689 31.89 18.62 29.37
C THR A 689 31.66 19.61 28.24
N GLY A 690 30.74 19.30 27.33
CA GLY A 690 30.47 20.08 26.12
C GLY A 690 29.82 19.23 25.03
N ALA A 691 29.57 19.83 23.86
CA ALA A 691 29.02 19.12 22.71
C ALA A 691 30.11 18.26 22.05
N GLY A 692 29.96 16.93 22.05
CA GLY A 692 31.00 16.02 21.58
C GLY A 692 31.19 14.80 22.49
N THR A 693 32.04 13.85 22.09
CA THR A 693 32.50 12.78 23.00
C THR A 693 33.42 13.38 24.08
N PRO A 694 33.16 13.19 25.39
CA PRO A 694 34.04 13.70 26.45
C PRO A 694 35.46 13.14 26.35
N ALA A 695 36.46 14.02 26.48
CA ALA A 695 37.85 13.59 26.67
C ALA A 695 38.11 13.43 28.16
N THR A 696 38.71 12.29 28.54
CA THR A 696 39.03 11.98 29.93
C THR A 696 40.53 11.88 30.15
N GLY A 697 40.99 12.40 31.28
CA GLY A 697 42.37 12.27 31.77
C GLY A 697 42.35 11.77 33.21
N SER A 698 43.37 11.02 33.61
CA SER A 698 43.50 10.58 35.01
C SER A 698 44.95 10.61 35.44
N GLY A 699 45.15 10.56 36.75
CA GLY A 699 46.46 10.54 37.37
C GLY A 699 46.43 9.87 38.74
N THR A 700 47.58 9.35 39.16
CA THR A 700 47.80 8.75 40.48
C THR A 700 48.97 9.42 41.18
N ILE A 701 48.75 9.95 42.37
CA ILE A 701 49.81 10.42 43.25
C ILE A 701 50.08 9.34 44.27
N THR A 702 51.22 8.67 44.15
CA THR A 702 51.65 7.61 45.08
C THR A 702 52.56 8.22 46.13
N VAL A 703 52.16 8.11 47.39
CA VAL A 703 53.02 8.44 48.52
C VAL A 703 53.72 7.18 48.97
N THR A 704 55.04 7.10 48.76
CA THR A 704 55.84 5.98 49.28
C THR A 704 56.13 6.21 50.76
N THR A 705 55.51 5.40 51.61
CA THR A 705 55.84 5.23 53.03
C THR A 705 56.66 3.95 53.20
N VAL A 706 57.75 4.03 53.98
CA VAL A 706 58.54 2.85 54.37
C VAL A 706 57.68 1.94 55.25
N SER A 707 57.57 0.66 54.87
CA SER A 707 56.82 -0.37 55.59
C SER A 707 57.41 -0.61 56.98
N SER A 708 56.58 -0.65 58.03
CA SER A 708 57.01 -1.05 59.36
C SER A 708 56.54 -2.48 59.64
N GLY A 709 57.49 -3.42 59.61
CA GLY A 709 57.32 -4.73 60.23
C GLY A 709 57.42 -4.62 61.75
N ASN A 710 57.38 -5.74 62.47
CA ASN A 710 57.67 -5.70 63.90
C ASN A 710 59.11 -5.23 64.13
N GLU A 711 59.29 -4.28 65.03
CA GLU A 711 60.59 -3.73 65.36
C GLU A 711 61.10 -4.44 66.61
N ILE A 712 62.20 -5.16 66.49
CA ILE A 712 62.75 -6.01 67.55
C ILE A 712 64.18 -5.58 67.87
N HIS A 713 64.49 -5.46 69.16
CA HIS A 713 65.85 -5.25 69.64
C HIS A 713 66.24 -6.26 70.72
N ASN A 714 67.24 -7.08 70.41
CA ASN A 714 67.84 -8.04 71.33
C ASN A 714 69.21 -7.52 71.77
N PHE A 715 69.34 -7.19 73.06
CA PHE A 715 70.59 -6.65 73.60
C PHE A 715 71.75 -7.64 73.56
N THR A 716 71.46 -8.95 73.56
CA THR A 716 72.46 -10.03 73.47
C THR A 716 73.27 -9.96 72.18
N THR A 717 72.57 -9.71 71.07
CA THR A 717 73.16 -9.69 69.74
C THR A 717 73.58 -8.29 69.31
N SER A 718 72.79 -7.29 69.69
CA SER A 718 72.87 -5.97 69.09
C SER A 718 73.42 -4.89 70.03
N GLY A 719 73.69 -5.22 71.30
CA GLY A 719 74.11 -4.25 72.30
C GLY A 719 73.12 -3.07 72.34
N LYS A 720 73.60 -1.83 72.20
CA LYS A 720 72.75 -0.63 72.17
C LYS A 720 72.44 -0.11 70.76
N VAL A 721 72.93 -0.77 69.71
CA VAL A 721 72.78 -0.28 68.33
C VAL A 721 71.45 -0.79 67.77
N SER A 722 70.51 0.12 67.52
CA SER A 722 69.23 -0.20 66.90
C SER A 722 68.91 0.81 65.80
N SER A 723 68.30 0.34 64.72
CA SER A 723 67.76 1.19 63.65
C SER A 723 66.41 1.83 64.00
N PHE A 724 65.74 1.34 65.06
CA PHE A 724 64.40 1.81 65.46
C PHE A 724 64.40 2.45 66.85
N TYR A 725 65.08 1.86 67.83
CA TYR A 725 65.14 2.41 69.19
C TYR A 725 66.38 3.27 69.38
N THR A 726 66.22 4.51 69.83
CA THR A 726 67.37 5.31 70.29
C THR A 726 67.64 4.98 71.75
N ILE A 727 68.72 4.24 72.03
CA ILE A 727 69.03 3.71 73.36
C ILE A 727 70.21 4.46 73.98
N THR A 728 69.95 5.17 75.08
CA THR A 728 70.98 5.82 75.91
C THR A 728 70.98 5.19 77.29
N GLY A 729 72.15 4.76 77.78
CA GLY A 729 72.32 4.07 79.07
C GLY A 729 73.54 3.17 79.03
N ASN A 730 73.83 2.43 80.11
CA ASN A 730 74.97 1.51 80.19
C ASN A 730 74.53 0.04 80.05
N MET A 731 75.30 -0.77 79.30
CA MET A 731 75.14 -2.23 79.38
C MET A 731 75.64 -2.69 80.74
N ASN A 732 75.00 -3.71 81.32
CA ASN A 732 75.50 -4.32 82.54
C ASN A 732 76.84 -5.03 82.25
N SER A 733 77.84 -4.82 83.11
CA SER A 733 79.17 -5.42 82.96
C SER A 733 79.20 -6.93 83.21
N THR A 734 78.12 -7.47 83.78
CA THR A 734 77.92 -8.91 83.97
C THR A 734 76.75 -9.41 83.12
N ASP A 735 76.98 -10.52 82.45
CA ASP A 735 75.95 -11.21 81.67
C ASP A 735 74.87 -11.76 82.61
N GLY A 736 73.64 -11.80 82.12
CA GLY A 736 72.51 -12.43 82.81
C GLY A 736 71.99 -13.63 82.02
N SER A 737 70.81 -14.11 82.39
CA SER A 737 70.13 -15.18 81.64
C SER A 737 68.62 -14.99 81.76
N ALA A 738 67.96 -14.71 80.64
CA ALA A 738 66.51 -14.70 80.50
C ALA A 738 66.12 -15.49 79.25
N THR A 739 64.96 -16.16 79.27
CA THR A 739 64.44 -16.89 78.10
C THR A 739 63.12 -16.27 77.65
N TYR A 740 62.99 -15.93 76.37
CA TYR A 740 61.75 -15.39 75.81
C TYR A 740 61.58 -15.78 74.33
N ASN A 741 60.37 -16.24 73.95
CA ASN A 741 60.04 -16.74 72.61
C ASN A 741 61.08 -17.72 72.02
N GLY A 742 61.60 -18.63 72.86
CA GLY A 742 62.60 -19.64 72.47
C GLY A 742 64.05 -19.13 72.39
N LEU A 743 64.29 -17.84 72.66
CA LEU A 743 65.63 -17.26 72.66
C LEU A 743 66.22 -17.23 74.08
N THR A 744 67.50 -17.60 74.21
CA THR A 744 68.28 -17.37 75.44
C THR A 744 69.02 -16.05 75.33
N LEU A 745 68.73 -15.13 76.24
CA LEU A 745 69.20 -13.75 76.24
C LEU A 745 70.21 -13.56 77.38
N THR A 746 71.42 -13.11 77.05
CA THR A 746 72.54 -13.03 78.01
C THR A 746 73.08 -11.62 78.24
N LYS A 747 73.03 -10.72 77.25
CA LYS A 747 73.42 -9.30 77.49
C LYS A 747 72.20 -8.47 77.83
N ARG A 748 72.38 -7.52 78.76
CA ARG A 748 71.30 -6.73 79.33
C ARG A 748 71.68 -5.27 79.54
N LEU A 749 70.79 -4.36 79.17
CA LEU A 749 70.92 -2.92 79.42
C LEU A 749 70.50 -2.63 80.86
N LYS A 750 71.33 -1.91 81.61
CA LYS A 750 71.00 -1.46 82.96
C LYS A 750 70.05 -0.26 82.85
N ILE A 751 68.82 -0.42 83.32
CA ILE A 751 67.86 0.68 83.44
C ILE A 751 68.12 1.41 84.76
N GLU A 752 68.82 2.55 84.66
CA GLU A 752 69.07 3.47 85.78
C GLU A 752 68.52 4.88 85.48
N SER A 753 68.66 5.83 86.41
CA SER A 753 67.98 7.14 86.28
C SER A 753 68.41 7.94 85.05
N SER A 754 69.61 7.67 84.50
CA SER A 754 70.12 8.26 83.27
C SER A 754 69.75 7.49 82.00
N THR A 755 69.08 6.34 82.12
CA THR A 755 68.73 5.48 80.98
C THR A 755 67.41 5.90 80.37
N THR A 756 67.45 6.17 79.07
CA THR A 756 66.29 6.55 78.27
C THR A 756 66.32 5.81 76.94
N ILE A 757 65.18 5.24 76.57
CA ILE A 757 64.97 4.67 75.23
C ILE A 757 63.82 5.44 74.58
N THR A 758 64.03 5.99 73.38
CA THR A 758 62.99 6.69 72.63
C THR A 758 62.78 6.05 71.26
N PHE A 759 61.54 6.02 70.78
CA PHE A 759 61.16 5.49 69.48
C PHE A 759 59.80 6.03 69.06
N THR A 760 59.47 5.99 67.78
CA THR A 760 58.18 6.50 67.27
C THR A 760 57.43 5.37 66.58
N THR A 761 56.19 5.14 66.98
CA THR A 761 55.33 4.13 66.36
C THR A 761 54.44 4.76 65.30
N THR A 762 54.33 4.12 64.13
CA THR A 762 53.60 4.67 62.96
C THR A 762 52.11 4.32 62.94
N ALA A 763 51.70 3.35 63.76
CA ALA A 763 50.33 2.90 63.97
C ALA A 763 50.16 2.38 65.42
N ALA A 764 48.93 2.12 65.83
CA ALA A 764 48.67 1.46 67.11
C ALA A 764 49.40 0.10 67.14
N SER A 765 50.12 -0.16 68.23
CA SER A 765 51.05 -1.27 68.36
C SER A 765 51.09 -1.81 69.79
N THR A 766 51.72 -2.97 69.97
CA THR A 766 51.99 -3.55 71.30
C THR A 766 53.50 -3.58 71.54
N LEU A 767 53.94 -2.96 72.64
CA LEU A 767 55.31 -2.99 73.14
C LEU A 767 55.48 -4.11 74.17
N THR A 768 56.53 -4.91 74.04
CA THR A 768 56.94 -5.91 75.04
C THR A 768 58.38 -5.68 75.47
N LEU A 769 58.62 -5.69 76.79
CA LEU A 769 59.93 -5.55 77.42
C LEU A 769 60.20 -6.78 78.29
N VAL A 770 61.42 -7.34 78.19
CA VAL A 770 61.83 -8.53 78.95
C VAL A 770 63.05 -8.22 79.82
N PHE A 771 62.88 -8.34 81.13
CA PHE A 771 63.89 -8.11 82.18
C PHE A 771 64.37 -9.43 82.80
N ASP A 772 65.22 -9.35 83.84
CA ASP A 772 65.58 -10.53 84.64
C ASP A 772 64.29 -11.24 85.14
N PRO A 773 64.17 -12.58 85.04
CA PRO A 773 62.91 -13.28 85.30
C PRO A 773 62.32 -13.07 86.71
N THR A 774 63.17 -12.79 87.70
CA THR A 774 62.77 -12.50 89.09
C THR A 774 62.40 -11.04 89.32
N PHE A 775 62.49 -10.17 88.31
CA PHE A 775 62.17 -8.76 88.44
C PHE A 775 60.65 -8.54 88.52
N SER A 776 60.22 -7.92 89.62
CA SER A 776 58.82 -7.57 89.90
C SER A 776 58.61 -6.07 90.14
N GLY A 777 59.61 -5.25 89.78
CA GLY A 777 59.56 -3.79 89.93
C GLY A 777 58.81 -3.09 88.79
N THR A 778 58.87 -1.77 88.75
CA THR A 778 58.16 -0.95 87.74
C THR A 778 59.07 -0.37 86.67
N ILE A 779 58.53 -0.09 85.47
CA ILE A 779 59.17 0.64 84.39
C ILE A 779 58.20 1.68 83.85
N LYS A 780 58.71 2.88 83.52
CA LYS A 780 57.88 3.96 83.00
C LYS A 780 57.88 3.95 81.49
N ILE A 781 56.71 3.77 80.88
CA ILE A 781 56.51 3.93 79.44
C ILE A 781 55.67 5.20 79.27
N ASN A 782 56.19 6.19 78.55
CA ASN A 782 55.60 7.53 78.43
C ASN A 782 55.26 8.16 79.78
N ASN A 783 56.19 8.02 80.73
CA ASN A 783 56.06 8.48 82.12
C ASN A 783 54.96 7.79 82.96
N ILE A 784 54.28 6.77 82.42
CA ILE A 784 53.30 5.93 83.14
C ILE A 784 54.00 4.67 83.64
N SER A 785 53.89 4.36 84.94
CA SER A 785 54.52 3.19 85.56
C SER A 785 53.75 1.89 85.29
N TYR A 786 54.46 0.87 84.80
CA TYR A 786 53.98 -0.49 84.62
C TYR A 786 54.79 -1.45 85.47
N THR A 787 54.12 -2.34 86.23
CA THR A 787 54.77 -3.35 87.07
C THR A 787 55.06 -4.62 86.26
N ALA A 788 56.28 -5.13 86.36
CA ALA A 788 56.69 -6.37 85.71
C ALA A 788 56.08 -7.59 86.43
N SER A 789 55.63 -8.56 85.64
CA SER A 789 55.23 -9.89 86.13
C SER A 789 56.16 -10.93 85.51
N ALA A 790 56.86 -11.70 86.35
CA ALA A 790 57.91 -12.63 85.94
C ALA A 790 58.97 -12.00 84.99
N GLY A 791 59.35 -10.75 85.26
CA GLY A 791 60.30 -10.01 84.45
C GLY A 791 59.74 -9.45 83.13
N ILE A 792 58.46 -9.58 82.81
CA ILE A 792 57.90 -9.07 81.54
C ILE A 792 56.95 -7.89 81.78
N VAL A 793 57.07 -6.86 80.93
CA VAL A 793 56.11 -5.76 80.83
C VAL A 793 55.57 -5.70 79.39
N SER A 794 54.25 -5.63 79.24
CA SER A 794 53.58 -5.43 77.95
C SER A 794 52.65 -4.23 78.02
N ALA A 795 52.67 -3.36 77.01
CA ALA A 795 51.84 -2.16 76.93
C ALA A 795 51.33 -1.91 75.50
N SER A 796 50.06 -1.53 75.37
CA SER A 796 49.51 -1.05 74.10
C SER A 796 49.87 0.41 73.90
N LEU A 797 50.39 0.73 72.72
CA LEU A 797 50.82 2.06 72.32
C LEU A 797 49.96 2.57 71.17
N SER A 798 49.53 3.82 71.27
CA SER A 798 49.03 4.56 70.10
C SER A 798 50.21 4.98 69.21
N ALA A 799 49.93 5.24 67.94
CA ALA A 799 50.90 5.83 67.01
C ALA A 799 51.42 7.17 67.58
N GLY A 800 52.73 7.38 67.55
CA GLY A 800 53.38 8.60 68.03
C GLY A 800 54.74 8.36 68.69
N ALA A 801 55.34 9.42 69.22
CA ALA A 801 56.62 9.33 69.92
C ALA A 801 56.43 8.67 71.30
N ASN A 802 57.30 7.72 71.62
CA ASN A 802 57.28 6.91 72.82
C ASN A 802 58.64 6.94 73.54
N THR A 803 58.60 6.82 74.86
CA THR A 803 59.78 6.84 75.74
C THR A 803 59.69 5.74 76.79
N ILE A 804 60.82 5.11 77.11
CA ILE A 804 60.97 4.17 78.22
C ILE A 804 62.00 4.76 79.18
N LEU A 805 61.59 4.93 80.43
CA LEU A 805 62.35 5.51 81.52
C LEU A 805 62.33 4.57 82.73
N LYS A 806 63.26 4.79 83.66
CA LYS A 806 63.33 4.04 84.91
C LYS A 806 62.07 4.26 85.77
N GLY A 807 61.44 3.15 86.18
CA GLY A 807 60.60 3.11 87.39
C GLY A 807 61.42 2.62 88.58
N SER A 808 61.89 1.37 88.49
CA SER A 808 62.82 0.69 89.38
C SER A 808 64.12 0.37 88.64
N VAL A 809 65.23 0.17 89.36
CA VAL A 809 66.47 -0.32 88.71
C VAL A 809 66.21 -1.73 88.19
N ALA A 810 66.47 -1.94 86.90
CA ALA A 810 66.21 -3.22 86.23
C ALA A 810 67.30 -3.51 85.19
N ASN A 811 67.38 -4.76 84.72
CA ASN A 811 68.21 -5.09 83.56
C ASN A 811 67.34 -5.62 82.42
N LEU A 812 67.33 -4.91 81.30
CA LEU A 812 66.49 -5.16 80.13
C LEU A 812 67.26 -5.97 79.07
N PHE A 813 66.70 -7.10 78.65
CA PHE A 813 67.30 -8.02 77.68
C PHE A 813 66.72 -7.87 76.27
N TYR A 814 65.45 -7.50 76.14
CA TYR A 814 64.75 -7.52 74.85
C TYR A 814 63.59 -6.52 74.78
N ILE A 815 63.37 -5.96 73.58
CA ILE A 815 62.28 -5.04 73.25
C ILE A 815 61.62 -5.49 71.93
N GLU A 816 60.30 -5.54 71.87
CA GLU A 816 59.53 -5.71 70.62
C GLU A 816 58.39 -4.69 70.53
N THR A 817 58.20 -4.08 69.35
CA THR A 817 57.02 -3.29 68.99
C THR A 817 56.33 -3.88 67.77
N LYS A 818 55.09 -4.34 67.93
CA LYS A 818 54.31 -5.09 66.92
C LYS A 818 53.06 -4.35 66.44
N TYR A 819 52.84 -4.24 65.13
CA TYR A 819 51.69 -3.56 64.50
C TYR A 819 50.59 -4.52 64.00
N ASN A 820 49.32 -4.08 63.98
CA ASN A 820 48.14 -4.89 63.58
C ASN A 820 47.75 -4.64 62.10
N THR A 821 47.63 -5.66 61.22
CA THR A 821 47.17 -5.49 59.81
C THR A 821 46.08 -6.52 59.38
N THR A 822 45.12 -6.12 58.52
CA THR A 822 44.05 -6.99 57.94
C THR A 822 43.80 -6.70 56.45
N LEU A 823 43.63 -7.73 55.59
CA LEU A 823 43.28 -7.67 54.15
C LEU A 823 41.87 -8.28 53.90
N ARG A 824 41.05 -7.78 52.94
CA ARG A 824 39.76 -8.41 52.55
C ARG A 824 39.40 -8.29 51.04
N THR A 825 38.98 -9.43 50.48
CA THR A 825 38.31 -9.68 49.18
C THR A 825 36.78 -9.67 49.36
N ALA A 826 35.97 -9.32 48.35
CA ALA A 826 34.50 -9.25 48.45
C ALA A 826 33.76 -10.29 47.57
N GLN A 827 32.84 -11.02 48.18
CA GLN A 827 31.90 -12.00 47.60
C GLN A 827 30.49 -11.36 47.51
N LYS A 828 29.73 -11.66 46.45
CA LYS A 828 28.35 -11.17 46.21
C LYS A 828 27.30 -12.19 46.68
N THR A 829 26.21 -11.72 47.30
CA THR A 829 25.04 -12.53 47.69
C THR A 829 23.81 -12.19 46.85
N LYS A 830 22.98 -13.22 46.60
CA LYS A 830 21.78 -13.31 45.75
C LYS A 830 20.54 -12.61 46.31
N ALA A 831 19.64 -12.22 45.40
CA ALA A 831 18.19 -12.30 45.58
C ALA A 831 17.55 -12.89 44.30
N ALA A 832 16.52 -13.73 44.49
CA ALA A 832 15.89 -14.58 43.48
C ALA A 832 14.71 -13.89 42.78
N GLN A 833 14.47 -14.26 41.52
CA GLN A 833 13.27 -13.94 40.74
C GLN A 833 12.56 -15.25 40.36
N SER A 834 11.22 -15.23 40.42
CA SER A 834 10.31 -16.29 40.00
C SER A 834 10.27 -16.45 38.47
N THR A 835 10.18 -17.70 38.04
CA THR A 835 10.13 -18.21 36.66
C THR A 835 8.79 -17.99 35.95
N GLU A 836 8.82 -17.30 34.80
CA GLU A 836 7.98 -17.60 33.64
C GLU A 836 8.92 -18.03 32.50
N ALA A 837 8.68 -19.20 31.91
CA ALA A 837 9.52 -19.73 30.83
C ALA A 837 9.23 -18.97 29.52
N THR A 838 10.19 -18.15 29.10
CA THR A 838 10.19 -17.37 27.86
C THR A 838 10.44 -18.26 26.64
N ASN A 839 9.42 -18.53 25.82
CA ASN A 839 9.55 -19.35 24.61
C ASN A 839 9.81 -18.49 23.36
N LEU A 840 11.01 -18.62 22.77
CA LEU A 840 11.41 -18.03 21.49
C LEU A 840 10.66 -18.67 20.29
N VAL A 841 10.05 -17.89 19.39
CA VAL A 841 9.29 -18.40 18.22
C VAL A 841 10.01 -18.07 16.91
N LEU A 842 10.10 -19.02 15.97
CA LEU A 842 10.72 -18.87 14.64
C LEU A 842 9.67 -19.10 13.54
N TYR A 843 9.50 -18.15 12.61
CA TYR A 843 8.48 -18.23 11.54
C TYR A 843 8.84 -17.41 10.29
N PRO A 844 8.29 -17.75 9.10
CA PRO A 844 7.58 -18.99 8.82
C PRO A 844 8.52 -20.20 8.91
N ASN A 845 8.00 -21.35 9.29
CA ASN A 845 8.71 -22.63 9.22
C ASN A 845 7.72 -23.67 8.66
N PRO A 846 7.85 -24.08 7.38
CA PRO A 846 9.01 -23.90 6.50
C PRO A 846 9.22 -22.45 6.01
N VAL A 847 10.49 -22.03 5.89
CA VAL A 847 10.91 -20.70 5.46
C VAL A 847 11.28 -20.69 3.99
N THR A 848 10.89 -19.65 3.24
CA THR A 848 11.29 -19.45 1.84
C THR A 848 12.45 -18.47 1.74
N ASN A 849 12.27 -17.20 2.12
CA ASN A 849 13.32 -16.18 1.92
C ASN A 849 13.78 -15.53 3.22
N GLN A 850 12.90 -15.29 4.18
CA GLN A 850 13.24 -14.60 5.42
C GLN A 850 12.68 -15.36 6.62
N LEU A 851 13.56 -15.66 7.58
CA LEU A 851 13.20 -16.26 8.86
C LEU A 851 13.11 -15.16 9.91
N ASN A 852 11.96 -15.03 10.57
CA ASN A 852 11.73 -14.11 11.68
C ASN A 852 11.81 -14.85 13.01
N ILE A 853 12.33 -14.17 14.03
CA ILE A 853 12.49 -14.63 15.41
C ILE A 853 11.70 -13.65 16.28
N THR A 854 10.69 -14.13 17.00
CA THR A 854 10.03 -13.33 18.04
C THR A 854 10.63 -13.68 19.40
N PRO A 855 11.43 -12.78 20.01
CA PRO A 855 11.92 -12.98 21.36
C PRO A 855 10.85 -12.59 22.39
N SER A 856 10.65 -13.40 23.43
CA SER A 856 9.75 -13.08 24.54
C SER A 856 10.34 -12.01 25.47
N ASN A 857 10.41 -10.76 25.01
CA ASN A 857 10.99 -9.61 25.72
C ASN A 857 12.48 -9.78 26.09
N GLN A 858 13.24 -10.45 25.24
CA GLN A 858 14.70 -10.59 25.36
C GLN A 858 15.38 -9.91 24.17
N LYS A 859 16.54 -9.30 24.38
CA LYS A 859 17.30 -8.68 23.31
C LYS A 859 18.12 -9.75 22.61
N ILE A 860 17.89 -9.98 21.32
CA ILE A 860 18.71 -10.90 20.54
C ILE A 860 20.11 -10.31 20.38
N GLU A 861 21.14 -11.04 20.78
CA GLU A 861 22.54 -10.68 20.57
C GLU A 861 23.08 -11.31 19.30
N SER A 862 22.76 -12.59 19.04
CA SER A 862 23.17 -13.30 17.83
C SER A 862 22.20 -14.38 17.37
N ILE A 863 22.14 -14.57 16.05
CA ILE A 863 21.49 -15.68 15.37
C ILE A 863 22.55 -16.37 14.52
N MET A 864 22.69 -17.68 14.67
CA MET A 864 23.64 -18.50 13.93
C MET A 864 22.91 -19.70 13.32
N ILE A 865 22.99 -19.86 12.00
CA ILE A 865 22.38 -20.94 11.24
C ILE A 865 23.46 -21.92 10.82
N TYR A 866 23.30 -23.18 11.22
CA TYR A 866 24.16 -24.29 10.89
C TYR A 866 23.43 -25.25 9.95
N ASN A 867 24.15 -25.81 8.98
CA ASN A 867 23.63 -26.96 8.22
C ASN A 867 23.61 -28.22 9.11
N MET A 868 23.03 -29.32 8.62
CA MET A 868 22.92 -30.57 9.39
C MET A 868 24.27 -31.26 9.67
N THR A 869 25.37 -30.84 9.03
CA THR A 869 26.72 -31.33 9.33
C THR A 869 27.42 -30.50 10.42
N GLY A 870 26.75 -29.48 10.97
CA GLY A 870 27.29 -28.61 12.03
C GLY A 870 28.14 -27.43 11.53
N THR A 871 28.18 -27.18 10.22
CA THR A 871 28.90 -26.04 9.63
C THR A 871 28.06 -24.78 9.71
N LEU A 872 28.62 -23.68 10.23
CA LEU A 872 27.95 -22.38 10.26
C LEU A 872 27.81 -21.85 8.82
N VAL A 873 26.58 -21.67 8.35
CA VAL A 873 26.27 -21.23 6.98
C VAL A 873 25.78 -19.78 6.91
N LYS A 874 25.22 -19.25 8.00
CA LYS A 874 24.83 -17.83 8.08
C LYS A 874 24.78 -17.36 9.53
N SER A 875 25.10 -16.11 9.78
CA SER A 875 24.94 -15.50 11.10
C SER A 875 24.48 -14.05 10.99
N SER A 876 23.81 -13.57 12.02
CA SER A 876 23.47 -12.16 12.20
C SER A 876 23.50 -11.81 13.69
N SER A 877 23.57 -10.53 14.02
CA SER A 877 23.62 -10.04 15.41
C SER A 877 22.66 -8.87 15.59
N ASN A 878 22.06 -8.76 16.76
CA ASN A 878 21.14 -7.65 17.10
C ASN A 878 19.97 -7.45 16.12
N THR A 879 19.38 -8.55 15.60
CA THR A 879 18.22 -8.52 14.70
C THR A 879 17.22 -9.62 15.03
N GLU A 880 15.95 -9.39 14.73
CA GLU A 880 14.83 -10.32 14.86
C GLU A 880 14.45 -11.00 13.53
N SER A 881 15.21 -10.76 12.46
CA SER A 881 15.05 -11.50 11.21
C SER A 881 16.38 -11.77 10.53
N ILE A 882 16.43 -12.86 9.78
CA ILE A 882 17.59 -13.25 8.98
C ILE A 882 17.13 -13.74 7.60
N ASP A 883 17.68 -13.14 6.55
CA ASP A 883 17.47 -13.59 5.18
C ASP A 883 18.18 -14.92 4.96
N VAL A 884 17.46 -15.90 4.42
CA VAL A 884 17.92 -17.26 4.13
C VAL A 884 17.72 -17.62 2.66
N SER A 885 17.43 -16.66 1.78
CA SER A 885 17.23 -16.87 0.34
C SER A 885 18.41 -17.59 -0.34
N ASN A 886 19.63 -17.29 0.10
CA ASN A 886 20.86 -17.90 -0.42
C ASN A 886 21.18 -19.28 0.17
N LEU A 887 20.36 -19.81 1.09
CA LEU A 887 20.51 -21.18 1.59
C LEU A 887 19.80 -22.15 0.65
N SER A 888 20.45 -23.28 0.37
CA SER A 888 19.87 -24.38 -0.40
C SER A 888 18.64 -24.98 0.31
N ILE A 889 17.75 -25.62 -0.44
CA ILE A 889 16.59 -26.32 0.11
C ILE A 889 17.06 -27.43 1.07
N GLY A 890 16.53 -27.46 2.29
CA GLY A 890 16.96 -28.42 3.31
C GLY A 890 16.68 -27.99 4.75
N ASN A 891 17.03 -28.84 5.71
CA ASN A 891 16.88 -28.55 7.14
C ASN A 891 18.13 -27.87 7.71
N TYR A 892 17.94 -26.93 8.62
CA TYR A 892 19.00 -26.17 9.28
C TYR A 892 18.74 -26.04 10.78
N LEU A 893 19.82 -25.97 11.58
CA LEU A 893 19.77 -25.67 13.01
C LEU A 893 20.05 -24.18 13.23
N VAL A 894 19.15 -23.49 13.91
CA VAL A 894 19.26 -22.06 14.24
C VAL A 894 19.51 -21.92 15.74
N LYS A 895 20.68 -21.39 16.09
CA LYS A 895 21.06 -21.02 17.45
C LYS A 895 20.86 -19.52 17.64
N VAL A 896 20.01 -19.13 18.57
CA VAL A 896 19.72 -17.73 18.90
C VAL A 896 20.20 -17.44 20.33
N THR A 897 21.17 -16.54 20.47
CA THR A 897 21.66 -16.04 21.76
C THR A 897 21.00 -14.70 22.03
N THR A 898 20.43 -14.54 23.21
CA THR A 898 19.88 -13.30 23.73
C THR A 898 20.75 -12.77 24.87
N ASP A 899 20.44 -11.58 25.36
CA ASP A 899 21.04 -10.97 26.55
C ASP A 899 20.80 -11.78 27.85
N LYS A 900 19.95 -12.81 27.79
CA LYS A 900 19.61 -13.65 28.95
C LYS A 900 19.99 -15.12 28.77
N GLU A 901 19.75 -15.71 27.60
CA GLU A 901 19.95 -17.15 27.40
C GLU A 901 20.20 -17.52 25.92
N THR A 902 20.35 -18.80 25.61
CA THR A 902 20.57 -19.27 24.23
C THR A 902 19.62 -20.40 23.88
N PHE A 903 18.93 -20.27 22.75
CA PHE A 903 17.98 -21.24 22.21
C PHE A 903 18.53 -21.91 20.95
N VAL A 904 18.14 -23.17 20.70
CA VAL A 904 18.45 -23.87 19.44
C VAL A 904 17.16 -24.48 18.88
N LYS A 905 16.82 -24.18 17.62
CA LYS A 905 15.62 -24.69 16.93
C LYS A 905 15.91 -25.10 15.48
N THR A 906 15.19 -26.09 14.98
CA THR A 906 15.31 -26.56 13.58
C THR A 906 14.32 -25.83 12.66
N ILE A 907 14.77 -25.43 11.48
CA ILE A 907 13.93 -24.87 10.42
C ILE A 907 14.08 -25.68 9.12
N ALA A 908 13.03 -25.68 8.30
CA ALA A 908 13.04 -26.24 6.95
C ALA A 908 13.03 -25.12 5.90
N LYS A 909 14.06 -25.04 5.06
CA LYS A 909 14.13 -24.14 3.90
C LYS A 909 13.45 -24.80 2.70
N LYS A 910 12.42 -24.16 2.15
CA LYS A 910 11.72 -24.57 0.92
C LYS A 910 12.32 -23.92 -0.32
#